data_AF-A0A8H4WPZ5-F1
#
_entry.id   AF-A0A8H4WPZ5-F1
#
_cell.length_a   1.000
_cell.length_b   1.000
_cell.length_c   1.000
_cell.angle_alpha   90.00
_cell.angle_beta   90.00
_cell.angle_gamma   90.00
#
_symmetry.space_group_name_H-M   'P 1'
#
loop_
_entity.id
_entity.type
_entity.pdbx_description
1 polymer ?
#
loop_
_entity_poly.entity_id
_entity_poly.type
_entity_poly.pdbx_seq_one_letter_code
_entity_poly.pdbx_strand_id
1 'polypeptide(L)'
;MDPESNRQTLASSDTDAPQREPGPPTTITLNDVLEAVKMHKRFCMPSIAPEVEVTDLPNFDDLAPYGVSEEIQEQLWVKEATRLLDVVKSPESLVFEGSAALSADSKRSYEMLAAMADHVWQAVNIATYDSESLFESNVKELCKNDVLKSCRVVLDYLCEMEEDEVADDSSEAMPRHSHEDFFSFVNYCTAVLAQVLCTAADGKSFQIYVLAHLAKLSTKVKVVSTKLQECAQISIDNGVSDRRIPVPNQHDTRGRQGGHPQIDKGFGDLDLDIEPLLEGMRGLQGELAPLESSSKEDSVRRIYFLHCAKYRFNIFNLIRYLLVPLRGTNRLMRKSVTSYELCSMVYATGFERFRTLVHQDHENDFSGTSDTSRVNCAKGSFDLLNKAIQNVRSQARSRNANPGNRNGLDSQFESLRIDSENRSVGTCISWSYTPDGESGENLQARQPLMLKSMSHVITAMIPFIMTSPRIVSSISEFMTTVIFTELPGEREKNPIKPRAVGKYTGFFCLTTAEYATAQRNRAPDDARSLSKALMRRNNLFAGRQLADIGHSASFPLALNKATSQASDDDQTAPERIQRHQLELDGFSNKMKPWIIEEKGIMVRCRLYVSGLMLLCTVLVAGGVSIGVVVGERITGVDPFNITTYCWVLAAFILLVAKSVRVQDWPWNDFLHGRVLCKSVSELSSVTGVNEQLILAKILQDESISILQTRGPYNTVFNRKSEDGFSIDRPLSIWTMLLSGLIMIEVESTRGRSLVCLDLRRGTKYEMIDNMCIYEPQGEEFIHCSRLPNEKDGEAHGDPNRIRLRKGNLVWLRARGLYGNKDAEFV
;
A
#
# COMPACT_ATOMS: atom_id res chain seq x y z
N MET A 1 -7.43 38.73 11.51
CA MET A 1 -8.09 38.71 12.83
C MET A 1 -9.58 38.86 12.59
N ASP A 2 -10.30 37.74 12.66
CA ASP A 2 -11.70 37.56 13.11
C ASP A 2 -12.04 36.07 12.87
N PRO A 3 -12.27 35.25 13.93
CA PRO A 3 -12.32 33.80 13.82
C PRO A 3 -13.75 33.25 13.94
N GLU A 4 -14.59 33.41 12.91
CA GLU A 4 -15.96 32.83 12.95
C GLU A 4 -16.47 32.20 11.64
N SER A 5 -15.61 31.89 10.66
CA SER A 5 -16.05 31.27 9.38
C SER A 5 -15.80 29.75 9.24
N ASN A 6 -15.09 29.11 10.18
CA ASN A 6 -14.68 27.69 10.05
C ASN A 6 -15.50 26.69 10.87
N ARG A 7 -16.84 26.79 10.81
CA ARG A 7 -17.76 25.78 11.34
C ARG A 7 -18.86 25.44 10.32
N GLN A 8 -18.51 24.62 9.33
CA GLN A 8 -19.47 23.73 8.68
C GLN A 8 -18.92 22.30 8.70
N THR A 9 -19.22 21.63 9.82
CA THR A 9 -19.68 20.23 9.91
C THR A 9 -19.22 19.24 8.83
N LEU A 10 -18.17 18.47 9.15
CA LEU A 10 -18.11 17.04 8.80
C LEU A 10 -19.26 16.33 9.50
N ALA A 11 -20.39 16.18 8.80
CA ALA A 11 -21.42 15.23 9.17
C ALA A 11 -21.08 13.86 8.58
N SER A 12 -21.13 12.84 9.44
CA SER A 12 -21.05 11.42 9.09
C SER A 12 -22.09 11.05 8.03
N SER A 13 -21.66 10.86 6.79
CA SER A 13 -22.50 10.28 5.73
C SER A 13 -22.41 8.75 5.75
N ASP A 14 -22.93 8.13 6.81
CA ASP A 14 -23.42 6.76 6.76
C ASP A 14 -24.90 6.85 6.38
N THR A 15 -25.15 6.82 5.07
CA THR A 15 -26.47 6.56 4.52
C THR A 15 -26.24 5.98 3.14
N ASP A 16 -26.84 4.82 2.90
CA ASP A 16 -26.83 4.09 1.63
C ASP A 16 -27.12 5.04 0.46
N ALA A 17 -26.06 5.57 -0.14
CA ALA A 17 -26.16 6.27 -1.41
C ALA A 17 -26.39 5.19 -2.48
N PRO A 18 -27.45 5.31 -3.30
CA PRO A 18 -27.72 4.33 -4.34
C PRO A 18 -26.49 4.22 -5.25
N GLN A 19 -26.07 2.97 -5.51
CA GLN A 19 -25.10 2.64 -6.54
C GLN A 19 -25.55 3.34 -7.83
N ARG A 20 -24.92 4.47 -8.16
CA ARG A 20 -25.13 5.10 -9.46
C ARG A 20 -24.55 4.14 -10.48
N GLU A 21 -25.39 3.69 -11.40
CA GLU A 21 -24.96 2.94 -12.58
C GLU A 21 -23.75 3.65 -13.22
N PRO A 22 -22.74 2.89 -13.69
CA PRO A 22 -21.62 3.48 -14.41
C PRO A 22 -22.19 4.30 -15.58
N GLY A 23 -21.90 5.60 -15.60
CA GLY A 23 -22.27 6.46 -16.71
C GLY A 23 -21.75 5.88 -18.03
N PRO A 24 -22.36 6.23 -19.17
CA PRO A 24 -21.95 5.70 -20.46
C PRO A 24 -20.44 5.89 -20.67
N PRO A 25 -19.70 4.87 -21.15
CA PRO A 25 -18.26 4.95 -21.33
C PRO A 25 -17.95 6.15 -22.23
N THR A 26 -17.08 7.03 -21.72
CA THR A 26 -16.72 8.26 -22.43
C THR A 26 -16.07 7.90 -23.76
N THR A 27 -16.68 8.29 -24.87
CA THR A 27 -16.21 7.91 -26.21
C THR A 27 -14.94 8.70 -26.58
N ILE A 28 -13.78 8.14 -26.27
CA ILE A 28 -12.47 8.68 -26.71
C ILE A 28 -12.27 8.32 -28.19
N THR A 29 -11.91 9.30 -29.02
CA THR A 29 -11.57 9.06 -30.43
C THR A 29 -10.05 9.09 -30.64
N LEU A 30 -9.56 8.42 -31.69
CA LEU A 30 -8.14 8.45 -32.05
C LEU A 30 -7.70 9.88 -32.39
N ASN A 31 -8.55 10.64 -33.08
CA ASN A 31 -8.26 12.03 -33.43
C ASN A 31 -8.04 12.89 -32.19
N ASP A 32 -8.86 12.74 -31.15
CA ASP A 32 -8.66 13.48 -29.89
C ASP A 32 -7.28 13.20 -29.26
N VAL A 33 -6.80 11.95 -29.32
CA VAL A 33 -5.48 11.56 -28.82
C VAL A 33 -4.36 12.12 -29.71
N LEU A 34 -4.53 12.09 -31.04
CA LEU A 34 -3.53 12.61 -31.97
C LEU A 34 -3.38 14.13 -31.88
N GLU A 35 -4.48 14.88 -31.68
CA GLU A 35 -4.43 16.31 -31.40
C GLU A 35 -3.62 16.58 -30.12
N ALA A 36 -3.84 15.79 -29.06
CA ALA A 36 -3.07 15.90 -27.82
C ALA A 36 -1.57 15.53 -27.99
N VAL A 37 -1.24 14.55 -28.83
CA VAL A 37 0.16 14.23 -29.17
C VAL A 37 0.83 15.41 -29.91
N LYS A 38 0.09 16.04 -30.81
CA LYS A 38 0.52 17.18 -31.64
C LYS A 38 0.31 18.55 -30.98
N MET A 39 0.04 18.58 -29.68
CA MET A 39 -0.21 19.81 -28.92
C MET A 39 0.87 20.89 -29.07
N HIS A 40 2.13 20.48 -29.27
CA HIS A 40 3.25 21.41 -29.51
C HIS A 40 3.13 22.20 -30.82
N LYS A 41 2.40 21.69 -31.82
CA LYS A 41 2.21 22.38 -33.11
C LYS A 41 1.20 23.50 -33.00
N ARG A 42 0.14 23.28 -32.21
CA ARG A 42 -1.00 24.18 -32.06
C ARG A 42 -1.55 24.01 -30.64
N PHE A 43 -1.31 24.98 -29.76
CA PHE A 43 -1.87 25.00 -28.43
C PHE A 43 -2.75 26.23 -28.24
N CYS A 44 -3.98 26.01 -27.79
CA CYS A 44 -4.91 27.07 -27.44
C CYS A 44 -5.60 26.74 -26.11
N MET A 45 -5.91 27.79 -25.34
CA MET A 45 -6.66 27.66 -24.09
C MET A 45 -7.84 28.65 -24.10
N PRO A 46 -8.98 28.25 -24.69
CA PRO A 46 -10.11 29.15 -24.91
C PRO A 46 -10.70 29.73 -23.63
N SER A 47 -10.52 29.06 -22.49
CA SER A 47 -10.98 29.51 -21.17
C SER A 47 -10.24 30.73 -20.63
N ILE A 48 -9.03 31.02 -21.13
CA ILE A 48 -8.20 32.15 -20.70
C ILE A 48 -8.02 33.15 -21.84
N ALA A 49 -7.76 32.65 -23.05
CA ALA A 49 -7.56 33.46 -24.24
C ALA A 49 -8.26 32.79 -25.44
N PRO A 50 -9.52 33.16 -25.74
CA PRO A 50 -10.34 32.54 -26.80
C PRO A 50 -9.74 32.63 -28.20
N GLU A 51 -8.86 33.61 -28.44
CA GLU A 51 -8.33 33.97 -29.77
C GLU A 51 -6.81 33.84 -29.88
N VAL A 52 -6.13 33.33 -28.84
CA VAL A 52 -4.66 33.19 -28.82
C VAL A 52 -4.28 31.74 -29.04
N GLU A 53 -3.56 31.51 -30.15
CA GLU A 53 -3.00 30.21 -30.51
C GLU A 53 -1.48 30.33 -30.56
N VAL A 54 -0.78 29.46 -29.84
CA VAL A 54 0.68 29.42 -29.80
C VAL A 54 1.16 28.21 -30.61
N THR A 55 2.07 28.45 -31.55
CA THR A 55 2.59 27.43 -32.49
C THR A 55 4.10 27.22 -32.38
N ASP A 56 4.81 28.07 -31.65
CA ASP A 56 6.26 28.03 -31.43
C ASP A 56 6.64 27.31 -30.12
N LEU A 57 6.06 26.13 -29.88
CA LEU A 57 6.28 25.38 -28.64
C LEU A 57 7.29 24.25 -28.83
N PRO A 58 8.16 23.97 -27.83
CA PRO A 58 9.10 22.87 -27.92
C PRO A 58 8.38 21.52 -27.89
N ASN A 59 8.82 20.59 -28.73
CA ASN A 59 8.31 19.23 -28.77
C ASN A 59 8.94 18.38 -27.65
N PHE A 60 8.19 18.13 -26.58
CA PHE A 60 8.61 17.15 -25.57
C PHE A 60 8.65 15.75 -26.17
N ASP A 61 9.70 14.97 -25.90
CA ASP A 61 9.99 13.67 -26.56
C ASP A 61 10.27 13.76 -28.06
N ASP A 62 10.95 14.83 -28.50
CA ASP A 62 11.41 14.92 -29.88
C ASP A 62 12.41 13.81 -30.23
N LEU A 63 12.24 13.25 -31.42
CA LEU A 63 13.08 12.17 -31.98
C LEU A 63 14.03 12.68 -33.07
N ALA A 64 13.85 13.92 -33.54
CA ALA A 64 14.72 14.52 -34.55
C ALA A 64 16.22 14.53 -34.16
N PRO A 65 16.60 14.82 -32.90
CA PRO A 65 18.01 14.73 -32.47
C PRO A 65 18.60 13.32 -32.60
N TYR A 66 17.75 12.29 -32.62
CA TYR A 66 18.13 10.88 -32.68
C TYR A 66 18.04 10.31 -34.12
N GLY A 67 17.98 11.18 -35.14
CA GLY A 67 18.02 10.78 -36.54
C GLY A 67 16.68 10.29 -37.12
N VAL A 68 15.56 10.55 -36.45
CA VAL A 68 14.22 10.22 -36.94
C VAL A 68 13.56 11.47 -37.54
N SER A 69 13.11 11.39 -38.81
CA SER A 69 12.41 12.53 -39.43
C SER A 69 11.05 12.78 -38.78
N GLU A 70 10.54 14.01 -38.90
CA GLU A 70 9.26 14.40 -38.32
C GLU A 70 8.10 13.54 -38.88
N GLU A 71 8.12 13.18 -40.16
CA GLU A 71 7.10 12.34 -40.78
C GLU A 71 7.09 10.92 -40.20
N ILE A 72 8.28 10.35 -39.96
CA ILE A 72 8.41 9.01 -39.37
C ILE A 72 7.97 9.06 -37.91
N GLN A 73 8.37 10.08 -37.16
CA GLN A 73 7.95 10.31 -35.79
C GLN A 73 6.42 10.36 -35.67
N GLU A 74 5.74 11.10 -36.54
CA GLU A 74 4.27 11.16 -36.54
C GLU A 74 3.64 9.79 -36.84
N GLN A 75 4.17 9.04 -37.81
CA GLN A 75 3.68 7.70 -38.12
C GLN A 75 3.83 6.74 -36.93
N LEU A 76 4.95 6.82 -36.21
CA LEU A 76 5.19 6.02 -35.02
C LEU A 76 4.21 6.38 -33.89
N TRP A 77 3.99 7.68 -33.67
CA TRP A 77 3.00 8.12 -32.68
C TRP A 77 1.58 7.68 -33.02
N VAL A 78 1.19 7.69 -34.31
CA VAL A 78 -0.12 7.17 -34.74
C VAL A 78 -0.25 5.69 -34.41
N LYS A 79 0.79 4.89 -34.68
CA LYS A 79 0.80 3.46 -34.35
C LYS A 79 0.69 3.21 -32.85
N GLU A 80 1.46 3.91 -32.03
CA GLU A 80 1.41 3.74 -30.57
C GLU A 80 0.10 4.25 -29.96
N ALA A 81 -0.43 5.39 -30.41
CA ALA A 81 -1.71 5.92 -29.96
C ALA A 81 -2.86 4.97 -30.30
N THR A 82 -2.85 4.39 -31.52
CA THR A 82 -3.84 3.39 -31.94
C THR A 82 -3.78 2.15 -31.04
N ARG A 83 -2.57 1.59 -30.84
CA ARG A 83 -2.36 0.43 -29.97
C ARG A 83 -2.85 0.65 -28.54
N LEU A 84 -2.53 1.79 -27.94
CA LEU A 84 -2.94 2.11 -26.56
C LEU A 84 -4.45 2.36 -26.47
N LEU A 85 -5.06 3.00 -27.47
CA LEU A 85 -6.49 3.22 -27.53
C LEU A 85 -7.26 1.91 -27.67
N ASP A 86 -6.77 0.99 -28.52
CA ASP A 86 -7.34 -0.34 -28.71
C ASP A 86 -7.27 -1.14 -27.40
N VAL A 87 -6.15 -1.06 -26.69
CA VAL A 87 -5.96 -1.68 -25.37
C VAL A 87 -6.96 -1.16 -24.33
N VAL A 88 -7.23 0.15 -24.29
CA VAL A 88 -8.17 0.74 -23.31
C VAL A 88 -9.63 0.44 -23.67
N LYS A 89 -9.95 0.34 -24.96
CA LYS A 89 -11.30 0.01 -25.44
C LYS A 89 -11.62 -1.48 -25.42
N SER A 90 -10.61 -2.33 -25.58
CA SER A 90 -10.80 -3.77 -25.67
C SER A 90 -11.17 -4.36 -24.30
N PRO A 91 -12.20 -5.22 -24.23
CA PRO A 91 -12.46 -6.02 -23.04
C PRO A 91 -11.48 -7.19 -22.89
N GLU A 92 -10.60 -7.42 -23.87
CA GLU A 92 -9.68 -8.55 -23.88
C GLU A 92 -8.59 -8.41 -22.81
N SER A 93 -8.15 -9.56 -22.31
CA SER A 93 -7.10 -9.61 -21.29
C SER A 93 -5.73 -9.45 -21.94
N LEU A 94 -4.93 -8.52 -21.43
CA LEU A 94 -3.57 -8.30 -21.89
C LEU A 94 -2.69 -9.55 -21.68
N VAL A 95 -1.91 -9.90 -22.70
CA VAL A 95 -0.94 -11.00 -22.67
C VAL A 95 0.39 -10.48 -23.18
N PHE A 96 1.48 -10.83 -22.49
CA PHE A 96 2.81 -10.64 -23.02
C PHE A 96 3.19 -11.85 -23.88
N GLU A 97 3.56 -11.60 -25.12
CA GLU A 97 4.06 -12.60 -26.06
C GLU A 97 5.56 -12.39 -26.26
N GLY A 98 6.35 -13.36 -25.80
CA GLY A 98 7.80 -13.35 -25.92
C GLY A 98 8.28 -14.39 -26.93
N SER A 99 9.53 -14.22 -27.36
CA SER A 99 10.23 -15.14 -28.24
C SER A 99 10.44 -16.52 -27.60
N ALA A 100 11.00 -17.46 -28.37
CA ALA A 100 11.35 -18.79 -27.89
C ALA A 100 12.28 -18.79 -26.66
N ALA A 101 13.08 -17.73 -26.46
CA ALA A 101 13.97 -17.59 -25.30
C ALA A 101 13.20 -17.37 -23.97
N LEU A 102 11.95 -16.93 -24.05
CA LEU A 102 11.04 -16.71 -22.91
C LEU A 102 10.00 -17.84 -22.76
N SER A 103 10.18 -18.94 -23.50
CA SER A 103 9.26 -20.08 -23.51
C SER A 103 9.24 -20.88 -22.20
N ALA A 104 10.31 -20.81 -21.39
CA ALA A 104 10.43 -21.48 -20.10
C ALA A 104 10.63 -20.47 -18.95
N ASP A 105 10.24 -20.81 -17.73
CA ASP A 105 10.53 -20.05 -16.50
C ASP A 105 11.92 -20.40 -15.94
N SER A 106 12.98 -20.13 -16.72
CA SER A 106 14.36 -20.50 -16.37
C SER A 106 15.14 -19.34 -15.70
N LYS A 107 16.25 -19.63 -15.01
CA LYS A 107 17.14 -18.58 -14.45
C LYS A 107 17.57 -17.57 -15.51
N ARG A 108 17.97 -18.07 -16.69
CA ARG A 108 18.33 -17.25 -17.85
C ARG A 108 17.20 -16.34 -18.29
N SER A 109 15.96 -16.83 -18.33
CA SER A 109 14.80 -16.02 -18.71
C SER A 109 14.48 -14.91 -17.68
N TYR A 110 14.78 -15.14 -16.40
CA TYR A 110 14.70 -14.11 -15.36
C TYR A 110 15.80 -13.05 -15.50
N GLU A 111 17.03 -13.45 -15.80
CA GLU A 111 18.15 -12.53 -16.10
C GLU A 111 17.85 -11.70 -17.35
N MET A 112 17.25 -12.29 -18.38
CA MET A 112 16.77 -11.56 -19.57
C MET A 112 15.68 -10.54 -19.22
N LEU A 113 14.73 -10.86 -18.32
CA LEU A 113 13.75 -9.87 -17.86
C LEU A 113 14.42 -8.72 -17.11
N ALA A 114 15.38 -9.02 -16.23
CA ALA A 114 16.14 -7.99 -15.53
C ALA A 114 16.90 -7.08 -16.51
N ALA A 115 17.57 -7.67 -17.50
CA ALA A 115 18.28 -6.94 -18.56
C ALA A 115 17.33 -6.06 -19.39
N MET A 116 16.14 -6.55 -19.74
CA MET A 116 15.11 -5.74 -20.41
C MET A 116 14.65 -4.58 -19.52
N ALA A 117 14.41 -4.82 -18.23
CA ALA A 117 13.99 -3.77 -17.28
C ALA A 117 15.07 -2.70 -17.08
N ASP A 118 16.34 -3.09 -16.96
CA ASP A 118 17.48 -2.17 -16.90
C ASP A 118 17.62 -1.35 -18.18
N HIS A 119 17.43 -1.98 -19.34
CA HIS A 119 17.48 -1.28 -20.63
C HIS A 119 16.34 -0.24 -20.73
N VAL A 120 15.10 -0.58 -20.33
CA VAL A 120 14.00 0.40 -20.28
C VAL A 120 14.34 1.51 -19.29
N TRP A 121 14.91 1.19 -18.13
CA TRP A 121 15.31 2.17 -17.13
C TRP A 121 16.30 3.20 -17.69
N GLN A 122 17.34 2.74 -18.39
CA GLN A 122 18.33 3.62 -19.03
C GLN A 122 17.68 4.52 -20.09
N ALA A 123 16.85 3.96 -20.97
CA ALA A 123 16.12 4.71 -21.99
C ALA A 123 15.17 5.76 -21.38
N VAL A 124 14.52 5.45 -20.26
CA VAL A 124 13.66 6.39 -19.52
C VAL A 124 14.47 7.53 -18.91
N ASN A 125 15.70 7.29 -18.44
CA ASN A 125 16.57 8.36 -17.92
C ASN A 125 17.01 9.33 -19.02
N ILE A 126 17.31 8.85 -20.24
CA ILE A 126 17.56 9.71 -21.41
C ILE A 126 16.33 10.60 -21.68
N ALA A 127 15.15 9.99 -21.77
CA ALA A 127 13.90 10.73 -21.99
C ALA A 127 13.59 11.75 -20.87
N THR A 128 13.91 11.40 -19.62
CA THR A 128 13.73 12.30 -18.46
C THR A 128 14.73 13.46 -18.52
N TYR A 129 16.01 13.20 -18.80
CA TYR A 129 17.05 14.24 -18.88
C TYR A 129 16.73 15.28 -19.96
N ASP A 130 16.30 14.84 -21.16
CA ASP A 130 15.86 15.75 -22.22
C ASP A 130 14.69 16.64 -21.77
N SER A 131 13.76 16.08 -20.98
CA SER A 131 12.58 16.80 -20.51
C SER A 131 12.94 17.86 -19.48
N GLU A 132 13.72 17.47 -18.47
CA GLU A 132 14.17 18.39 -17.42
C GLU A 132 15.09 19.47 -18.00
N SER A 133 15.88 19.15 -19.02
CA SER A 133 16.69 20.13 -19.75
C SER A 133 15.82 21.18 -20.45
N LEU A 134 14.72 20.77 -21.08
CA LEU A 134 13.74 21.68 -21.67
C LEU A 134 13.02 22.54 -20.62
N PHE A 135 12.75 22.01 -19.43
CA PHE A 135 12.19 22.81 -18.33
C PHE A 135 13.20 23.84 -17.84
N GLU A 136 14.45 23.47 -17.58
CA GLU A 136 15.48 24.42 -17.13
C GLU A 136 15.75 25.56 -18.14
N SER A 137 15.61 25.28 -19.45
CA SER A 137 15.81 26.30 -20.48
C SER A 137 14.63 27.27 -20.63
N ASN A 138 13.39 26.82 -20.39
CA ASN A 138 12.18 27.60 -20.66
C ASN A 138 11.44 28.06 -19.39
N VAL A 139 11.27 27.20 -18.39
CA VAL A 139 10.51 27.45 -17.15
C VAL A 139 11.20 26.75 -15.96
N LYS A 140 12.11 27.47 -15.30
CA LYS A 140 12.95 26.92 -14.22
C LYS A 140 12.17 26.48 -13.00
N GLU A 141 11.02 27.10 -12.74
CA GLU A 141 10.17 26.78 -11.59
C GLU A 141 9.57 25.36 -11.67
N LEU A 142 9.50 24.78 -12.87
CA LEU A 142 9.01 23.42 -13.10
C LEU A 142 10.14 22.38 -13.20
N CYS A 143 11.39 22.81 -13.29
CA CYS A 143 12.56 21.94 -13.38
C CYS A 143 12.90 21.32 -12.02
N LYS A 144 13.04 19.99 -11.98
CA LYS A 144 13.53 19.29 -10.79
C LYS A 144 15.03 19.08 -10.90
N ASN A 145 15.79 20.01 -10.33
CA ASN A 145 17.25 19.98 -10.32
C ASN A 145 17.84 18.65 -9.81
N ASP A 146 17.23 18.02 -8.81
CA ASP A 146 17.70 16.74 -8.27
C ASP A 146 17.50 15.59 -9.25
N VAL A 147 16.37 15.58 -9.97
CA VAL A 147 16.10 14.60 -11.03
C VAL A 147 17.05 14.80 -12.20
N LEU A 148 17.27 16.06 -12.61
CA LEU A 148 18.20 16.40 -13.69
C LEU A 148 19.62 15.92 -13.38
N LYS A 149 20.12 16.19 -12.15
CA LYS A 149 21.43 15.72 -11.68
C LYS A 149 21.52 14.20 -11.63
N SER A 150 20.50 13.54 -11.07
CA SER A 150 20.45 12.09 -10.96
C SER A 150 20.48 11.42 -12.33
N CYS A 151 19.70 11.93 -13.29
CA CYS A 151 19.73 11.43 -14.67
C CYS A 151 21.10 11.68 -15.30
N ARG A 152 21.73 12.83 -15.07
CA ARG A 152 23.05 13.13 -15.61
C ARG A 152 24.11 12.12 -15.18
N VAL A 153 24.14 11.76 -13.89
CA VAL A 153 25.05 10.73 -13.36
C VAL A 153 24.85 9.38 -14.07
N VAL A 154 23.60 9.00 -14.35
CA VAL A 154 23.30 7.76 -15.09
C VAL A 154 23.77 7.85 -16.54
N LEU A 155 23.57 8.98 -17.20
CA LEU A 155 23.98 9.17 -18.58
C LEU A 155 25.51 9.23 -18.72
N ASP A 156 26.21 9.92 -17.83
CA ASP A 156 27.68 9.93 -17.79
C ASP A 156 28.23 8.51 -17.59
N TYR A 157 27.64 7.74 -16.65
CA TYR A 157 27.99 6.33 -16.47
C TYR A 157 27.78 5.50 -17.74
N LEU A 158 26.69 5.73 -18.49
CA LEU A 158 26.43 5.03 -19.75
C LEU A 158 27.47 5.38 -20.83
N CYS A 159 27.92 6.64 -20.89
CA CYS A 159 28.96 7.08 -21.82
C CYS A 159 30.35 6.56 -21.45
N GLU A 160 30.63 6.38 -20.15
CA GLU A 160 31.93 5.88 -19.64
C GLU A 160 32.08 4.36 -19.72
N MET A 161 31.02 3.61 -20.03
CA MET A 161 31.11 2.16 -20.24
C MET A 161 31.97 1.87 -21.50
N GLU A 162 33.24 1.48 -21.29
CA GLU A 162 34.18 1.14 -22.36
C GLU A 162 33.60 0.09 -23.33
N GLU A 163 33.80 0.29 -24.63
CA GLU A 163 33.43 -0.66 -25.70
C GLU A 163 34.13 -2.02 -25.54
N ASP A 164 35.19 -2.11 -24.72
CA ASP A 164 36.04 -3.30 -24.57
C ASP A 164 35.41 -4.44 -23.74
N GLU A 165 34.37 -4.19 -22.92
CA GLU A 165 33.58 -5.29 -22.30
C GLU A 165 32.62 -5.97 -23.30
N VAL A 166 32.48 -5.43 -24.52
CA VAL A 166 31.62 -6.01 -25.57
C VAL A 166 32.39 -7.03 -26.44
N ALA A 167 33.73 -7.06 -26.34
CA ALA A 167 34.60 -7.86 -27.21
C ALA A 167 35.45 -8.95 -26.51
N ASP A 168 35.54 -9.00 -25.18
CA ASP A 168 36.29 -10.06 -24.49
C ASP A 168 35.42 -11.30 -24.20
N ASP A 169 35.56 -12.31 -25.06
CA ASP A 169 34.84 -13.60 -25.11
C ASP A 169 35.17 -14.54 -23.92
N SER A 170 35.60 -14.00 -22.77
CA SER A 170 36.18 -14.77 -21.65
C SER A 170 35.65 -14.46 -20.24
N SER A 171 34.63 -13.60 -20.10
CA SER A 171 33.85 -13.39 -18.87
C SER A 171 32.36 -13.61 -19.16
N GLU A 172 31.65 -14.40 -18.35
CA GLU A 172 30.24 -14.81 -18.50
C GLU A 172 29.36 -13.69 -19.11
N ALA A 173 29.12 -13.77 -20.43
CA ALA A 173 28.44 -12.73 -21.19
C ALA A 173 26.98 -12.58 -20.70
N MET A 174 26.61 -11.37 -20.28
CA MET A 174 25.23 -11.00 -19.93
C MET A 174 24.25 -11.50 -21.00
N PRO A 175 23.14 -12.18 -20.62
CA PRO A 175 22.21 -12.74 -21.60
C PRO A 175 21.53 -11.63 -22.40
N ARG A 176 21.89 -11.53 -23.69
CA ARG A 176 21.34 -10.54 -24.63
C ARG A 176 19.89 -10.89 -24.99
N HIS A 177 18.97 -9.94 -24.82
CA HIS A 177 17.58 -10.04 -25.29
C HIS A 177 17.42 -9.58 -26.75
N SER A 178 16.38 -10.08 -27.42
CA SER A 178 16.00 -9.61 -28.76
C SER A 178 15.40 -8.21 -28.69
N HIS A 179 15.62 -7.38 -29.73
CA HIS A 179 14.90 -6.12 -29.89
C HIS A 179 13.37 -6.32 -29.93
N GLU A 180 12.91 -7.45 -30.48
CA GLU A 180 11.48 -7.79 -30.52
C GLU A 180 10.92 -8.02 -29.11
N ASP A 181 11.62 -8.79 -28.27
CA ASP A 181 11.23 -9.03 -26.87
C ASP A 181 11.21 -7.72 -26.07
N PHE A 182 12.20 -6.85 -26.29
CA PHE A 182 12.26 -5.54 -25.66
C PHE A 182 11.07 -4.65 -26.07
N PHE A 183 10.76 -4.57 -27.37
CA PHE A 183 9.61 -3.78 -27.84
C PHE A 183 8.28 -4.35 -27.34
N SER A 184 8.12 -5.67 -27.31
CA SER A 184 6.97 -6.34 -26.70
C SER A 184 6.87 -6.05 -25.20
N PHE A 185 7.99 -5.97 -24.49
CA PHE A 185 8.02 -5.65 -23.07
C PHE A 185 7.61 -4.20 -22.81
N VAL A 186 8.14 -3.23 -23.57
CA VAL A 186 7.72 -1.82 -23.50
C VAL A 186 6.23 -1.67 -23.86
N ASN A 187 5.77 -2.38 -24.89
CA ASN A 187 4.35 -2.41 -25.28
C ASN A 187 3.47 -2.88 -24.13
N TYR A 188 3.87 -3.96 -23.45
CA TYR A 188 3.12 -4.55 -22.37
C TYR A 188 3.08 -3.65 -21.13
N CYS A 189 4.23 -3.11 -20.69
CA CYS A 189 4.29 -2.18 -19.57
C CYS A 189 3.43 -0.93 -19.78
N THR A 190 3.50 -0.32 -20.97
CA THR A 190 2.71 0.88 -21.32
C THR A 190 1.22 0.56 -21.49
N ALA A 191 0.87 -0.62 -21.99
CA ALA A 191 -0.52 -1.09 -22.08
C ALA A 191 -1.15 -1.29 -20.70
N VAL A 192 -0.43 -1.93 -19.77
CA VAL A 192 -0.88 -2.13 -18.39
C VAL A 192 -1.05 -0.78 -17.69
N LEU A 193 -0.09 0.14 -17.82
CA LEU A 193 -0.20 1.49 -17.26
C LEU A 193 -1.40 2.26 -17.82
N ALA A 194 -1.64 2.21 -19.14
CA ALA A 194 -2.79 2.84 -19.76
C ALA A 194 -4.12 2.31 -19.21
N GLN A 195 -4.29 0.98 -19.10
CA GLN A 195 -5.51 0.39 -18.53
C GLN A 195 -5.70 0.76 -17.06
N VAL A 196 -4.65 0.71 -16.23
CA VAL A 196 -4.76 1.05 -14.80
C VAL A 196 -5.11 2.53 -14.62
N LEU A 197 -4.43 3.45 -15.32
CA LEU A 197 -4.71 4.89 -15.21
C LEU A 197 -6.10 5.25 -15.73
N CYS A 198 -6.51 4.73 -16.89
CA CYS A 198 -7.83 4.99 -17.46
C CYS A 198 -8.99 4.35 -16.66
N THR A 199 -8.71 3.33 -15.83
CA THR A 199 -9.71 2.74 -14.92
C THR A 199 -9.76 3.43 -13.56
N ALA A 200 -8.70 4.12 -13.14
CA ALA A 200 -8.62 4.80 -11.85
C ALA A 200 -9.49 6.08 -11.79
N ALA A 201 -9.61 6.81 -12.89
CA ALA A 201 -10.41 8.04 -12.97
C ALA A 201 -11.32 8.10 -14.21
N ASP A 202 -12.48 8.71 -14.02
CA ASP A 202 -13.39 9.12 -15.08
C ASP A 202 -13.07 10.56 -15.49
N GLY A 203 -12.80 10.79 -16.78
CA GLY A 203 -12.52 12.11 -17.33
C GLY A 203 -11.93 12.01 -18.74
N LYS A 204 -12.62 12.58 -19.74
CA LYS A 204 -12.20 12.51 -21.16
C LYS A 204 -10.80 13.09 -21.35
N SER A 205 -10.57 14.28 -20.81
CA SER A 205 -9.28 14.99 -20.88
C SER A 205 -8.15 14.17 -20.26
N PHE A 206 -8.35 13.66 -19.04
CA PHE A 206 -7.36 12.84 -18.35
C PHE A 206 -6.94 11.62 -19.16
N GLN A 207 -7.91 10.86 -19.68
CA GLN A 207 -7.64 9.65 -20.46
C GLN A 207 -6.93 9.98 -21.78
N ILE A 208 -7.33 11.04 -22.49
CA ILE A 208 -6.66 11.49 -23.72
C ILE A 208 -5.19 11.82 -23.47
N TYR A 209 -4.90 12.62 -22.44
CA TYR A 209 -3.54 13.09 -22.18
C TYR A 209 -2.64 11.99 -21.62
N VAL A 210 -3.16 11.08 -20.80
CA VAL A 210 -2.44 9.87 -20.39
C VAL A 210 -2.02 9.06 -21.62
N LEU A 211 -2.95 8.79 -22.54
CA LEU A 211 -2.66 8.03 -23.77
C LEU A 211 -1.65 8.75 -24.67
N ALA A 212 -1.78 10.06 -24.85
CA ALA A 212 -0.87 10.85 -25.66
C ALA A 212 0.56 10.83 -25.10
N HIS A 213 0.73 11.08 -23.80
CA HIS A 213 2.05 11.08 -23.17
C HIS A 213 2.67 9.67 -23.12
N LEU A 214 1.89 8.61 -22.90
CA LEU A 214 2.37 7.23 -22.97
C LEU A 214 2.80 6.85 -24.40
N ALA A 215 2.08 7.32 -25.43
CA ALA A 215 2.44 7.05 -26.83
C ALA A 215 3.79 7.71 -27.20
N LYS A 216 3.98 8.98 -26.82
CA LYS A 216 5.26 9.70 -27.05
C LYS A 216 6.41 9.03 -26.32
N LEU A 217 6.21 8.72 -25.04
CA LEU A 217 7.22 8.06 -24.22
C LEU A 217 7.57 6.66 -24.75
N SER A 218 6.56 5.83 -25.08
CA SER A 218 6.80 4.49 -25.63
C SER A 218 7.62 4.55 -26.91
N THR A 219 7.32 5.52 -27.79
CA THR A 219 8.05 5.71 -29.05
C THR A 219 9.49 6.11 -28.78
N LYS A 220 9.72 7.10 -27.90
CA LYS A 220 11.05 7.57 -27.55
C LYS A 220 11.91 6.48 -26.94
N VAL A 221 11.38 5.74 -25.95
CA VAL A 221 12.07 4.62 -25.31
C VAL A 221 12.51 3.58 -26.34
N LYS A 222 11.66 3.23 -27.30
CA LYS A 222 12.01 2.27 -28.36
C LYS A 222 13.09 2.80 -29.30
N VAL A 223 13.06 4.08 -29.67
CA VAL A 223 14.07 4.68 -30.55
C VAL A 223 15.42 4.75 -29.85
N VAL A 224 15.49 5.34 -28.65
CA VAL A 224 16.76 5.53 -27.93
C VAL A 224 17.38 4.21 -27.46
N SER A 225 16.56 3.18 -27.25
CA SER A 225 17.04 1.82 -26.91
C SER A 225 17.85 1.14 -28.01
N THR A 226 17.76 1.59 -29.27
CA THR A 226 18.52 0.98 -30.36
C THR A 226 20.03 1.24 -30.21
N LYS A 227 20.40 2.39 -29.65
CA LYS A 227 21.78 2.83 -29.46
C LYS A 227 21.93 3.69 -28.21
N LEU A 228 21.84 3.07 -27.04
CA LEU A 228 21.78 3.78 -25.76
C LEU A 228 22.97 4.73 -25.53
N GLN A 229 24.20 4.29 -25.79
CA GLN A 229 25.40 5.11 -25.56
C GLN A 229 25.45 6.34 -26.46
N GLU A 230 25.26 6.16 -27.77
CA GLU A 230 25.17 7.27 -28.72
C GLU A 230 24.03 8.24 -28.34
N CYS A 231 22.85 7.70 -27.97
CA CYS A 231 21.71 8.52 -27.57
C CYS A 231 21.95 9.25 -26.23
N ALA A 232 22.64 8.65 -25.27
CA ALA A 232 23.00 9.30 -24.01
C ALA A 232 23.95 10.48 -24.27
N GLN A 233 24.94 10.31 -25.15
CA GLN A 233 25.84 11.40 -25.54
C GLN A 233 25.09 12.53 -26.26
N ILE A 234 24.23 12.19 -27.23
CA ILE A 234 23.39 13.18 -27.93
C ILE A 234 22.49 13.95 -26.94
N SER A 235 21.94 13.26 -25.94
CA SER A 235 21.10 13.85 -24.91
C SER A 235 21.89 14.82 -24.02
N ILE A 236 23.12 14.44 -23.62
CA ILE A 236 24.06 15.31 -22.89
C ILE A 236 24.42 16.56 -23.72
N ASP A 237 24.79 16.37 -24.98
CA ASP A 237 25.26 17.44 -25.87
C ASP A 237 24.16 18.47 -26.16
N ASN A 238 22.91 18.03 -26.27
CA ASN A 238 21.74 18.88 -26.46
C ASN A 238 21.18 19.44 -25.13
N GLY A 239 21.64 18.93 -23.99
CA GLY A 239 21.14 19.25 -22.65
C GLY A 239 21.65 20.59 -22.12
N VAL A 240 21.32 20.87 -20.85
CA VAL A 240 21.75 22.09 -20.17
C VAL A 240 23.27 22.06 -19.93
N SER A 241 23.96 23.15 -20.27
CA SER A 241 25.42 23.28 -20.11
C SER A 241 25.90 22.99 -18.69
N ASP A 242 26.97 22.18 -18.56
CA ASP A 242 27.56 21.72 -17.28
C ASP A 242 27.86 22.83 -16.26
N ARG A 243 28.13 24.07 -16.72
CA ARG A 243 28.37 25.22 -15.83
C ARG A 243 27.17 25.57 -14.92
N ARG A 244 25.96 25.12 -15.26
CA ARG A 244 24.74 25.37 -14.48
C ARG A 244 24.39 24.23 -13.52
N ILE A 245 25.05 23.08 -13.64
CA ILE A 245 24.82 21.92 -12.80
C ILE A 245 26.06 21.77 -11.91
N PRO A 246 26.00 22.15 -10.62
CA PRO A 246 27.09 21.83 -9.70
C PRO A 246 27.14 20.30 -9.50
N VAL A 247 27.90 19.63 -10.36
CA VAL A 247 28.26 18.21 -10.21
C VAL A 247 29.34 18.13 -9.14
N PRO A 248 29.24 17.24 -8.13
CA PRO A 248 30.30 17.06 -7.16
C PRO A 248 31.62 16.71 -7.87
N ASN A 249 32.69 17.48 -7.63
CA ASN A 249 34.00 17.27 -8.24
C ASN A 249 34.50 15.84 -8.01
N GLN A 250 34.69 15.06 -9.08
CA GLN A 250 35.29 13.72 -9.03
C GLN A 250 36.74 13.72 -8.49
N HIS A 251 37.42 14.88 -8.43
CA HIS A 251 38.85 14.95 -8.09
C HIS A 251 39.21 14.70 -6.61
N ASP A 252 38.28 14.75 -5.66
CA ASP A 252 38.58 14.47 -4.24
C ASP A 252 38.48 12.98 -3.85
N THR A 253 38.19 12.08 -4.81
CA THR A 253 37.95 10.65 -4.52
C THR A 253 39.19 9.75 -4.66
N ARG A 254 40.32 10.25 -5.18
CA ARG A 254 41.54 9.42 -5.40
C ARG A 254 42.41 9.18 -4.15
N GLY A 255 42.02 9.70 -2.98
CA GLY A 255 42.86 9.71 -1.77
C GLY A 255 42.50 8.73 -0.63
N ARG A 256 41.46 7.89 -0.75
CA ARG A 256 41.10 6.93 0.31
C ARG A 256 40.74 5.58 -0.29
N GLN A 257 41.58 4.58 -0.03
CA GLN A 257 41.33 3.18 -0.32
C GLN A 257 39.93 2.76 0.15
N GLY A 258 39.12 2.23 -0.77
CA GLY A 258 38.04 1.27 -0.46
C GLY A 258 36.61 1.79 -0.34
N GLY A 259 36.26 2.98 -0.85
CA GLY A 259 34.87 3.46 -0.86
C GLY A 259 34.49 4.05 -2.21
N HIS A 260 33.64 3.34 -2.96
CA HIS A 260 32.97 3.90 -4.13
C HIS A 260 32.13 5.13 -3.73
N PRO A 261 32.02 6.14 -4.61
CA PRO A 261 31.23 7.34 -4.33
C PRO A 261 29.77 6.97 -4.05
N GLN A 262 29.09 7.82 -3.28
CA GLN A 262 27.70 7.75 -2.80
C GLN A 262 26.67 7.44 -3.91
N ILE A 263 26.65 6.20 -4.39
CA ILE A 263 25.61 5.57 -5.24
C ILE A 263 24.56 4.89 -4.34
N ASP A 264 24.68 5.06 -3.01
CA ASP A 264 23.93 4.33 -1.97
C ASP A 264 22.52 4.88 -1.68
N LYS A 265 22.10 6.00 -2.27
CA LYS A 265 20.65 6.21 -2.41
C LYS A 265 20.21 5.33 -3.56
N GLY A 266 19.52 4.23 -3.26
CA GLY A 266 18.88 3.42 -4.29
C GLY A 266 18.19 4.35 -5.27
N PHE A 267 18.53 4.26 -6.55
CA PHE A 267 17.95 5.09 -7.62
C PHE A 267 16.40 4.94 -7.73
N GLY A 268 15.82 4.01 -6.97
CA GLY A 268 14.38 3.85 -6.75
C GLY A 268 13.82 4.54 -5.51
N ASP A 269 14.60 5.32 -4.76
CA ASP A 269 14.23 5.88 -3.45
C ASP A 269 14.30 7.41 -3.38
N LEU A 270 14.30 8.07 -4.55
CA LEU A 270 13.87 9.46 -4.58
C LEU A 270 12.37 9.47 -4.31
N ASP A 271 12.00 9.58 -3.02
CA ASP A 271 10.70 10.11 -2.62
C ASP A 271 10.66 11.56 -3.10
N LEU A 272 10.29 11.71 -4.38
CA LEU A 272 10.31 12.98 -5.08
C LEU A 272 9.17 13.81 -4.55
N ASP A 273 9.45 14.57 -3.49
CA ASP A 273 8.54 15.55 -2.93
C ASP A 273 7.89 16.33 -4.08
N ILE A 274 6.57 16.19 -4.19
CA ILE A 274 5.76 16.84 -5.22
C ILE A 274 5.44 18.26 -4.76
N GLU A 275 5.61 18.60 -3.48
CA GLU A 275 5.27 19.92 -2.94
C GLU A 275 6.01 21.07 -3.63
N PRO A 276 7.33 21.01 -3.92
CA PRO A 276 8.02 22.07 -4.66
C PRO A 276 7.47 22.27 -6.08
N LEU A 277 7.07 21.16 -6.74
CA LEU A 277 6.40 21.22 -8.03
C LEU A 277 5.02 21.84 -7.86
N LEU A 278 4.22 21.39 -6.89
CA LEU A 278 2.88 21.94 -6.61
C LEU A 278 2.92 23.42 -6.21
N GLU A 279 3.92 23.85 -5.46
CA GLU A 279 4.17 25.26 -5.14
C GLU A 279 4.53 26.05 -6.38
N GLY A 280 5.43 25.55 -7.24
CA GLY A 280 5.72 26.13 -8.55
C GLY A 280 4.46 26.23 -9.42
N MET A 281 3.66 25.17 -9.46
CA MET A 281 2.39 25.10 -10.20
C MET A 281 1.33 26.07 -9.63
N ARG A 282 1.23 26.21 -8.30
CA ARG A 282 0.31 27.15 -7.61
C ARG A 282 0.76 28.60 -7.81
N GLY A 283 2.07 28.88 -7.74
CA GLY A 283 2.64 30.20 -8.02
C GLY A 283 2.34 30.64 -9.45
N LEU A 284 2.58 29.75 -10.42
CA LEU A 284 2.21 29.96 -11.82
C LEU A 284 0.70 30.16 -12.01
N GLN A 285 -0.15 29.50 -11.23
CA GLN A 285 -1.61 29.66 -11.31
C GLN A 285 -2.11 30.97 -10.68
N GLY A 286 -1.44 31.47 -9.64
CA GLY A 286 -1.73 32.76 -9.00
C GLY A 286 -1.35 33.96 -9.86
N GLU A 287 -0.31 33.83 -10.69
CA GLU A 287 0.14 34.87 -11.63
C GLU A 287 -0.77 35.02 -12.88
N LEU A 288 -1.73 34.11 -13.10
CA LEU A 288 -2.63 34.11 -14.26
C LEU A 288 -3.88 35.02 -14.12
N ALA A 289 -3.95 35.91 -13.12
CA ALA A 289 -4.99 36.94 -12.99
C ALA A 289 -4.73 38.11 -13.99
N PRO A 290 -5.76 38.88 -14.41
CA PRO A 290 -5.91 39.33 -15.80
C PRO A 290 -4.81 40.30 -16.23
N LEU A 291 -3.88 39.79 -17.04
CA LEU A 291 -2.80 40.57 -17.63
C LEU A 291 -3.08 40.89 -19.12
N GLU A 292 -2.43 41.96 -19.59
CA GLU A 292 -2.56 42.58 -20.92
C GLU A 292 -2.22 41.64 -22.09
N SER A 293 -2.51 42.05 -23.34
CA SER A 293 -2.50 41.19 -24.54
C SER A 293 -1.17 40.48 -24.83
N SER A 294 -0.01 41.10 -24.60
CA SER A 294 1.31 40.46 -24.77
C SER A 294 1.60 39.42 -23.69
N SER A 295 1.00 39.57 -22.50
CA SER A 295 1.09 38.60 -21.41
C SER A 295 0.22 37.36 -21.64
N LYS A 296 -0.76 37.41 -22.56
CA LYS A 296 -1.65 36.27 -22.85
C LYS A 296 -0.95 35.14 -23.59
N GLU A 297 -0.12 35.43 -24.59
CA GLU A 297 0.69 34.41 -25.29
C GLU A 297 1.66 33.72 -24.33
N ASP A 298 2.38 34.49 -23.50
CA ASP A 298 3.30 33.95 -22.50
C ASP A 298 2.57 33.15 -21.41
N SER A 299 1.37 33.56 -21.03
CA SER A 299 0.50 32.80 -20.13
C SER A 299 0.08 31.47 -20.75
N VAL A 300 -0.30 31.45 -22.03
CA VAL A 300 -0.65 30.23 -22.77
C VAL A 300 0.57 29.31 -22.91
N ARG A 301 1.76 29.86 -23.17
CA ARG A 301 3.04 29.11 -23.16
C ARG A 301 3.31 28.47 -21.79
N ARG A 302 3.17 29.23 -20.70
CA ARG A 302 3.35 28.70 -19.32
C ARG A 302 2.36 27.58 -19.01
N ILE A 303 1.11 27.70 -19.46
CA ILE A 303 0.10 26.65 -19.28
C ILE A 303 0.47 25.39 -20.09
N TYR A 304 1.05 25.52 -21.28
CA TYR A 304 1.56 24.38 -22.04
C TYR A 304 2.65 23.63 -21.26
N PHE A 305 3.64 24.34 -20.72
CA PHE A 305 4.70 23.74 -19.91
C PHE A 305 4.15 23.09 -18.64
N LEU A 306 3.22 23.77 -17.96
CA LEU A 306 2.51 23.23 -16.79
C LEU A 306 1.76 21.94 -17.10
N HIS A 307 1.08 21.91 -18.26
CA HIS A 307 0.34 20.75 -18.74
C HIS A 307 1.29 19.58 -19.04
N CYS A 308 2.42 19.85 -19.70
CA CYS A 308 3.42 18.81 -19.95
C CYS A 308 4.04 18.29 -18.65
N ALA A 309 4.41 19.17 -17.72
CA ALA A 309 5.04 18.80 -16.45
C ALA A 309 4.16 17.85 -15.63
N LYS A 310 2.86 18.17 -15.46
CA LYS A 310 1.97 17.38 -14.60
C LYS A 310 1.73 15.95 -15.08
N TYR A 311 1.65 15.71 -16.39
CA TYR A 311 1.46 14.35 -16.91
C TYR A 311 2.78 13.59 -17.01
N ARG A 312 3.84 14.24 -17.52
CA ARG A 312 5.14 13.58 -17.75
C ARG A 312 5.78 13.12 -16.45
N PHE A 313 5.87 14.01 -15.46
CA PHE A 313 6.50 13.72 -14.17
C PHE A 313 5.87 12.47 -13.53
N ASN A 314 4.54 12.43 -13.47
CA ASN A 314 3.81 11.33 -12.86
C ASN A 314 3.93 10.02 -13.67
N ILE A 315 3.86 10.08 -15.00
CA ILE A 315 4.03 8.88 -15.85
C ILE A 315 5.45 8.30 -15.73
N PHE A 316 6.48 9.15 -15.72
CA PHE A 316 7.86 8.72 -15.53
C PHE A 316 8.06 8.03 -14.17
N ASN A 317 7.51 8.59 -13.09
CA ASN A 317 7.59 7.98 -11.77
C ASN A 317 6.90 6.63 -11.70
N LEU A 318 5.71 6.50 -12.30
CA LEU A 318 5.00 5.21 -12.34
C LEU A 318 5.77 4.14 -13.11
N ILE A 319 6.40 4.49 -14.23
CA ILE A 319 7.26 3.57 -14.99
C ILE A 319 8.49 3.19 -14.16
N ARG A 320 9.13 4.14 -13.48
CA ARG A 320 10.27 3.85 -12.60
C ARG A 320 9.88 2.87 -11.49
N TYR A 321 8.79 3.12 -10.78
CA TYR A 321 8.30 2.21 -9.73
C TYR A 321 7.89 0.83 -10.26
N LEU A 322 7.40 0.74 -11.51
CA LEU A 322 7.12 -0.53 -12.15
C LEU A 322 8.41 -1.32 -12.46
N LEU A 323 9.48 -0.63 -12.85
CA LEU A 323 10.74 -1.26 -13.27
C LEU A 323 11.61 -1.68 -12.10
N VAL A 324 11.65 -0.93 -11.00
CA VAL A 324 12.53 -1.21 -9.85
C VAL A 324 12.44 -2.68 -9.38
N PRO A 325 11.25 -3.28 -9.18
CA PRO A 325 11.15 -4.67 -8.72
C PRO A 325 11.60 -5.74 -9.73
N LEU A 326 11.80 -5.35 -10.98
CA LEU A 326 12.20 -6.24 -12.07
C LEU A 326 13.72 -6.21 -12.30
N ARG A 327 14.40 -5.19 -11.80
CA ARG A 327 15.85 -4.99 -11.96
C ARG A 327 16.58 -5.88 -10.96
N GLY A 328 17.12 -7.00 -11.43
CA GLY A 328 17.75 -8.02 -10.60
C GLY A 328 19.10 -7.63 -9.95
N THR A 329 19.52 -6.36 -10.00
CA THR A 329 20.88 -5.94 -9.67
C THR A 329 20.93 -4.78 -8.66
N ASN A 330 20.61 -5.04 -7.40
CA ASN A 330 21.30 -4.35 -6.31
C ASN A 330 22.59 -5.12 -6.02
N ARG A 331 23.72 -4.70 -6.63
CA ARG A 331 25.04 -5.39 -6.53
C ARG A 331 25.53 -5.61 -5.08
N LEU A 332 24.97 -4.89 -4.12
CA LEU A 332 25.25 -5.03 -2.68
C LEU A 332 24.51 -6.22 -2.04
N MET A 333 23.40 -6.67 -2.61
CA MET A 333 22.59 -7.77 -2.09
C MET A 333 22.69 -8.98 -3.03
N ARG A 334 23.44 -10.02 -2.61
CA ARG A 334 23.52 -11.32 -3.30
C ARG A 334 22.20 -12.13 -3.20
N LYS A 335 21.05 -11.53 -3.50
CA LYS A 335 19.77 -12.24 -3.53
C LYS A 335 19.56 -12.77 -4.96
N SER A 336 19.30 -14.07 -5.09
CA SER A 336 19.06 -14.66 -6.42
C SER A 336 17.79 -14.09 -7.04
N VAL A 337 17.84 -13.71 -8.32
CA VAL A 337 16.67 -13.28 -9.12
C VAL A 337 15.57 -14.37 -9.14
N THR A 338 15.94 -15.61 -8.84
CA THR A 338 15.03 -16.78 -8.81
C THR A 338 14.39 -17.06 -7.45
N SER A 339 14.74 -16.33 -6.38
CA SER A 339 14.23 -16.58 -5.02
C SER A 339 13.49 -15.37 -4.45
N TYR A 340 12.20 -15.27 -4.78
CA TYR A 340 11.33 -14.19 -4.31
C TYR A 340 9.89 -14.66 -4.03
N GLU A 341 9.15 -13.81 -3.32
CA GLU A 341 7.70 -13.88 -3.15
C GLU A 341 7.14 -12.45 -3.23
N LEU A 342 6.20 -12.23 -4.16
CA LEU A 342 5.35 -11.04 -4.19
C LEU A 342 4.01 -11.40 -3.57
N CYS A 343 3.53 -10.60 -2.62
CA CYS A 343 2.27 -10.85 -1.95
C CYS A 343 1.50 -9.55 -1.74
N SER A 344 0.24 -9.52 -2.16
CA SER A 344 -0.69 -8.40 -1.93
C SER A 344 -1.96 -8.92 -1.26
N MET A 345 -2.39 -8.25 -0.19
CA MET A 345 -3.59 -8.62 0.55
C MET A 345 -4.42 -7.38 0.88
N VAL A 346 -5.70 -7.40 0.46
CA VAL A 346 -6.73 -6.45 0.85
C VAL A 346 -7.73 -7.18 1.73
N TYR A 347 -7.80 -6.78 2.99
CA TYR A 347 -8.71 -7.36 3.98
C TYR A 347 -9.39 -6.25 4.78
N ALA A 348 -10.55 -6.60 5.34
CA ALA A 348 -11.22 -5.73 6.30
C ALA A 348 -10.62 -5.93 7.69
N THR A 349 -10.47 -4.84 8.46
CA THR A 349 -9.98 -4.88 9.84
C THR A 349 -10.71 -3.84 10.72
N GLY A 350 -10.54 -3.97 12.02
CA GLY A 350 -11.22 -3.14 13.03
C GLY A 350 -12.72 -3.39 13.15
N PHE A 351 -13.36 -2.66 14.06
CA PHE A 351 -14.80 -2.75 14.36
C PHE A 351 -15.70 -2.17 13.25
N GLU A 352 -15.15 -1.27 12.43
CA GLU A 352 -15.86 -0.65 11.32
C GLU A 352 -15.56 -1.32 9.98
N ARG A 353 -14.75 -2.39 10.00
CA ARG A 353 -14.38 -3.16 8.80
C ARG A 353 -13.78 -2.27 7.70
N PHE A 354 -12.96 -1.29 8.10
CA PHE A 354 -12.20 -0.50 7.14
C PHE A 354 -11.21 -1.41 6.42
N ARG A 355 -10.89 -1.09 5.17
CA ARG A 355 -9.98 -1.92 4.38
C ARG A 355 -8.55 -1.49 4.58
N THR A 356 -7.68 -2.48 4.67
CA THR A 356 -6.24 -2.28 4.66
C THR A 356 -5.64 -3.09 3.53
N LEU A 357 -4.80 -2.44 2.72
CA LEU A 357 -3.94 -3.07 1.72
C LEU A 357 -2.55 -3.24 2.34
N VAL A 358 -2.03 -4.46 2.32
CA VAL A 358 -0.66 -4.81 2.72
C VAL A 358 0.02 -5.49 1.56
N HIS A 359 1.28 -5.13 1.33
CA HIS A 359 2.08 -5.64 0.23
C HIS A 359 3.47 -6.02 0.73
N GLN A 360 3.98 -7.12 0.17
CA GLN A 360 5.36 -7.57 0.30
C GLN A 360 5.96 -7.64 -1.11
N ASP A 361 7.06 -6.92 -1.31
CA ASP A 361 7.78 -6.90 -2.59
C ASP A 361 8.91 -7.96 -2.67
N HIS A 362 9.52 -8.09 -3.84
CA HIS A 362 10.55 -9.07 -4.19
C HIS A 362 11.80 -8.99 -3.27
N GLU A 363 12.13 -7.78 -2.81
CA GLU A 363 13.23 -7.52 -1.87
C GLU A 363 12.89 -7.85 -0.40
N ASN A 364 11.63 -8.21 -0.11
CA ASN A 364 11.02 -8.26 1.24
C ASN A 364 10.79 -6.88 1.88
N ASP A 365 10.57 -5.86 1.07
CA ASP A 365 10.02 -4.60 1.58
C ASP A 365 8.55 -4.80 1.90
N PHE A 366 8.08 -4.17 2.98
CA PHE A 366 6.69 -4.24 3.40
C PHE A 366 6.07 -2.86 3.34
N SER A 367 4.97 -2.72 2.59
CA SER A 367 4.24 -1.46 2.50
C SER A 367 2.76 -1.67 2.72
N GLY A 368 2.07 -0.61 3.10
CA GLY A 368 0.63 -0.67 3.27
C GLY A 368 -0.07 0.67 3.22
N THR A 369 -1.40 0.60 3.12
CA THR A 369 -2.30 1.76 3.20
C THR A 369 -3.65 1.32 3.75
N SER A 370 -4.28 2.17 4.54
CA SER A 370 -5.64 1.99 5.05
C SER A 370 -6.57 3.15 4.64
N ASP A 371 -6.07 4.06 3.79
CA ASP A 371 -6.84 5.15 3.25
C ASP A 371 -7.84 4.64 2.21
N THR A 372 -9.12 4.96 2.42
CA THR A 372 -10.21 4.47 1.57
C THR A 372 -10.04 4.88 0.11
N SER A 373 -9.52 6.08 -0.17
CA SER A 373 -9.37 6.56 -1.55
C SER A 373 -8.29 5.79 -2.31
N ARG A 374 -7.14 5.54 -1.65
CA ARG A 374 -6.04 4.74 -2.20
C ARG A 374 -6.43 3.28 -2.36
N VAL A 375 -7.04 2.67 -1.34
CA VAL A 375 -7.50 1.27 -1.44
C VAL A 375 -8.52 1.08 -2.58
N ASN A 376 -9.39 2.07 -2.81
CA ASN A 376 -10.31 2.05 -3.94
C ASN A 376 -9.58 2.19 -5.29
N CYS A 377 -8.58 3.08 -5.37
CA CYS A 377 -7.73 3.23 -6.56
C CYS A 377 -7.03 1.91 -6.95
N ALA A 378 -6.61 1.11 -5.97
CA ALA A 378 -5.99 -0.19 -6.21
C ALA A 378 -6.92 -1.23 -6.87
N LYS A 379 -8.25 -1.08 -6.79
CA LYS A 379 -9.20 -2.09 -7.33
C LYS A 379 -8.97 -2.35 -8.81
N GLY A 380 -8.72 -1.30 -9.62
CA GLY A 380 -8.46 -1.44 -11.06
C GLY A 380 -7.26 -2.35 -11.36
N SER A 381 -6.17 -2.21 -10.59
CA SER A 381 -4.99 -3.09 -10.69
C SER A 381 -5.31 -4.54 -10.31
N PHE A 382 -6.11 -4.77 -9.26
CA PHE A 382 -6.52 -6.11 -8.85
C PHE A 382 -7.46 -6.78 -9.87
N ASP A 383 -8.40 -6.03 -10.45
CA ASP A 383 -9.28 -6.51 -11.50
C ASP A 383 -8.47 -6.93 -12.74
N LEU A 384 -7.50 -6.10 -13.14
CA LEU A 384 -6.60 -6.40 -14.25
C LEU A 384 -5.74 -7.64 -13.97
N LEU A 385 -5.16 -7.75 -12.77
CA LEU A 385 -4.39 -8.92 -12.34
C LEU A 385 -5.24 -10.21 -12.38
N ASN A 386 -6.47 -10.16 -11.85
CA ASN A 386 -7.37 -11.30 -11.87
C ASN A 386 -7.72 -11.73 -13.31
N LYS A 387 -7.97 -10.77 -14.22
CA LYS A 387 -8.19 -11.05 -15.65
C LYS A 387 -6.98 -11.70 -16.30
N ALA A 388 -5.78 -11.15 -16.08
CA ALA A 388 -4.53 -11.68 -16.60
C ALA A 388 -4.29 -13.13 -16.16
N ILE A 389 -4.49 -13.45 -14.88
CA ILE A 389 -4.32 -14.81 -14.35
C ILE A 389 -5.38 -15.77 -14.93
N GLN A 390 -6.63 -15.32 -15.08
CA GLN A 390 -7.67 -16.14 -15.69
C GLN A 390 -7.36 -16.49 -17.15
N ASN A 391 -6.78 -15.55 -17.90
CA ASN A 391 -6.31 -15.79 -19.27
C ASN A 391 -5.15 -16.79 -19.31
N VAL A 392 -4.13 -16.61 -18.46
CA VAL A 392 -3.03 -17.59 -18.37
C VAL A 392 -3.57 -19.00 -18.03
N ARG A 393 -4.56 -19.09 -17.14
CA ARG A 393 -5.22 -20.36 -16.80
C ARG A 393 -5.98 -20.98 -17.98
N SER A 394 -6.69 -20.19 -18.78
CA SER A 394 -7.42 -20.69 -19.96
C SER A 394 -6.45 -21.20 -21.03
N GLN A 395 -5.36 -20.47 -21.28
CA GLN A 395 -4.28 -20.89 -22.19
C GLN A 395 -3.61 -22.19 -21.73
N ALA A 396 -3.30 -22.31 -20.44
CA ALA A 396 -2.73 -23.52 -19.87
C ALA A 396 -3.65 -24.75 -20.02
N ARG A 397 -4.98 -24.55 -19.93
CA ARG A 397 -5.97 -25.62 -20.14
C ARG A 397 -6.09 -26.01 -21.62
N SER A 398 -6.12 -25.03 -22.52
CA SER A 398 -6.22 -25.27 -23.97
C SER A 398 -5.03 -26.08 -24.51
N ARG A 399 -3.81 -25.76 -24.08
CA ARG A 399 -2.60 -26.53 -24.45
C ARG A 399 -2.64 -27.99 -23.97
N ASN A 400 -3.25 -28.26 -22.82
CA ASN A 400 -3.35 -29.63 -22.30
C ASN A 400 -4.51 -30.44 -22.94
N ALA A 401 -5.46 -29.78 -23.61
CA ALA A 401 -6.62 -30.42 -24.23
C ALA A 401 -6.35 -30.95 -25.66
N ASN A 402 -5.22 -30.58 -26.29
CA ASN A 402 -4.78 -31.11 -27.59
C ASN A 402 -3.56 -32.04 -27.46
N PRO A 403 -3.71 -33.31 -27.04
CA PRO A 403 -2.69 -34.34 -27.25
C PRO A 403 -2.84 -34.90 -28.68
N GLY A 404 -2.68 -34.04 -29.68
CA GLY A 404 -2.80 -34.40 -31.08
C GLY A 404 -1.43 -34.63 -31.73
N ASN A 405 -1.01 -35.89 -31.79
CA ASN A 405 -0.06 -36.43 -32.78
C ASN A 405 1.39 -35.85 -32.80
N ARG A 406 2.25 -36.37 -31.93
CA ARG A 406 3.69 -36.57 -32.27
C ARG A 406 4.12 -37.96 -31.80
N ASN A 407 3.96 -38.94 -32.69
CA ASN A 407 4.64 -40.23 -32.63
C ASN A 407 6.03 -40.11 -33.26
N GLY A 408 7.00 -40.86 -32.72
CA GLY A 408 8.37 -41.01 -33.22
C GLY A 408 9.38 -40.50 -32.18
N LEU A 409 9.71 -41.27 -31.14
CA LEU A 409 10.67 -42.38 -31.20
C LEU A 409 12.01 -41.95 -31.81
N ASP A 410 12.70 -40.98 -31.19
CA ASP A 410 14.16 -40.80 -31.24
C ASP A 410 14.57 -39.68 -30.28
N SER A 411 14.73 -40.00 -28.99
CA SER A 411 15.55 -39.19 -28.06
C SER A 411 15.91 -39.94 -26.76
N GLN A 412 16.07 -41.26 -26.82
CA GLN A 412 16.72 -42.01 -25.73
C GLN A 412 18.19 -42.20 -26.08
N PHE A 413 19.00 -41.14 -26.13
CA PHE A 413 20.46 -41.19 -25.97
C PHE A 413 21.07 -39.78 -26.03
N GLU A 414 20.55 -38.83 -25.23
CA GLU A 414 21.21 -37.54 -25.04
C GLU A 414 20.85 -36.94 -23.67
N SER A 415 20.99 -37.74 -22.62
CA SER A 415 20.72 -37.33 -21.24
C SER A 415 21.99 -37.35 -20.40
N LEU A 416 23.04 -36.63 -20.80
CA LEU A 416 24.24 -36.41 -19.98
C LEU A 416 24.90 -35.06 -20.35
N ARG A 417 24.13 -33.98 -20.25
CA ARG A 417 24.54 -32.56 -20.05
C ARG A 417 23.25 -31.71 -20.03
N ILE A 418 22.46 -31.82 -18.97
CA ILE A 418 21.39 -30.84 -18.73
C ILE A 418 22.08 -29.66 -18.06
N ASP A 419 22.34 -28.60 -18.82
CA ASP A 419 22.80 -27.33 -18.28
C ASP A 419 21.85 -26.89 -17.16
N SER A 420 22.41 -26.59 -15.99
CA SER A 420 21.67 -26.13 -14.81
C SER A 420 20.82 -24.88 -15.07
N GLU A 421 21.12 -24.15 -16.14
CA GLU A 421 20.48 -22.88 -16.52
C GLU A 421 19.07 -23.01 -17.10
N ASN A 422 18.74 -24.15 -17.73
CA ASN A 422 17.43 -24.38 -18.35
C ASN A 422 16.41 -25.05 -17.43
N ARG A 423 16.75 -25.24 -16.15
CA ARG A 423 15.82 -25.79 -15.17
C ARG A 423 14.76 -24.75 -14.81
N SER A 424 13.49 -25.17 -14.86
CA SER A 424 12.36 -24.38 -14.37
C SER A 424 12.55 -23.97 -12.91
N VAL A 425 12.37 -22.68 -12.63
CA VAL A 425 12.40 -22.07 -11.29
C VAL A 425 11.18 -22.49 -10.47
N GLY A 426 10.09 -22.91 -11.13
CA GLY A 426 8.89 -23.41 -10.49
C GLY A 426 8.04 -22.28 -9.94
N THR A 427 7.82 -21.24 -10.73
CA THR A 427 7.04 -20.07 -10.34
C THR A 427 5.55 -20.40 -10.29
N CYS A 428 4.88 -20.05 -9.20
CA CYS A 428 3.45 -20.30 -9.03
C CYS A 428 2.70 -19.10 -8.47
N ILE A 429 1.45 -18.93 -8.89
CA ILE A 429 0.54 -17.91 -8.39
C ILE A 429 -0.65 -18.53 -7.67
N SER A 430 -0.93 -18.04 -6.47
CA SER A 430 -2.10 -18.38 -5.67
C SER A 430 -2.91 -17.13 -5.41
N TRP A 431 -4.24 -17.21 -5.59
CA TRP A 431 -5.09 -16.04 -5.42
C TRP A 431 -6.51 -16.39 -5.00
N SER A 432 -7.13 -15.47 -4.27
CA SER A 432 -8.55 -15.44 -3.94
C SER A 432 -9.03 -14.00 -4.06
N TYR A 433 -10.01 -13.76 -4.91
CA TYR A 433 -10.49 -12.42 -5.21
C TYR A 433 -12.01 -12.41 -5.26
N THR A 434 -12.61 -11.52 -4.46
CA THR A 434 -14.06 -11.34 -4.37
C THR A 434 -14.36 -9.86 -4.64
N PRO A 435 -14.68 -9.51 -5.90
CA PRO A 435 -15.16 -8.17 -6.22
C PRO A 435 -16.53 -7.96 -5.57
N ASP A 436 -16.82 -6.72 -5.19
CA ASP A 436 -18.12 -6.21 -4.72
C ASP A 436 -18.67 -6.78 -3.39
N GLY A 437 -17.85 -7.54 -2.65
CA GLY A 437 -18.10 -7.85 -1.25
C GLY A 437 -19.20 -8.88 -1.03
N GLU A 438 -19.61 -9.60 -2.07
CA GLU A 438 -20.55 -10.71 -1.96
C GLU A 438 -19.94 -11.84 -1.11
N SER A 439 -20.73 -12.30 -0.14
CA SER A 439 -20.39 -13.38 0.76
C SER A 439 -20.31 -14.71 0.01
N GLY A 440 -19.10 -15.06 -0.44
CA GLY A 440 -18.47 -16.33 -0.11
C GLY A 440 -19.07 -17.65 -0.60
N GLU A 441 -20.13 -17.69 -1.42
CA GLU A 441 -20.69 -18.99 -1.86
C GLU A 441 -19.81 -19.72 -2.90
N ASN A 442 -18.83 -19.05 -3.50
CA ASN A 442 -17.91 -19.65 -4.48
C ASN A 442 -16.42 -19.38 -4.18
N LEU A 443 -16.03 -19.42 -2.91
CA LEU A 443 -14.62 -19.63 -2.52
C LEU A 443 -14.20 -21.09 -2.79
N GLN A 444 -14.45 -21.60 -4.00
CA GLN A 444 -13.83 -22.85 -4.42
C GLN A 444 -12.33 -22.66 -4.35
N ALA A 445 -11.67 -23.52 -3.56
CA ALA A 445 -10.24 -23.49 -3.36
C ALA A 445 -9.52 -23.58 -4.71
N ARG A 446 -9.14 -22.43 -5.29
CA ARG A 446 -8.42 -22.41 -6.57
C ARG A 446 -7.03 -22.94 -6.30
N GLN A 447 -6.72 -24.08 -6.91
CA GLN A 447 -5.37 -24.64 -6.86
C GLN A 447 -4.36 -23.61 -7.39
N PRO A 448 -3.15 -23.54 -6.79
CA PRO A 448 -2.07 -22.70 -7.30
C PRO A 448 -1.83 -22.97 -8.79
N LEU A 449 -1.68 -21.91 -9.58
CA LEU A 449 -1.38 -22.00 -11.00
C LEU A 449 0.14 -21.97 -11.20
N MET A 450 0.70 -23.02 -11.76
CA MET A 450 2.11 -23.06 -12.16
C MET A 450 2.30 -22.28 -13.46
N LEU A 451 3.21 -21.32 -13.45
CA LEU A 451 3.58 -20.50 -14.61
C LEU A 451 4.81 -21.13 -15.27
N LYS A 452 4.60 -21.88 -16.36
CA LYS A 452 5.66 -22.69 -17.00
C LYS A 452 6.54 -21.92 -17.99
N SER A 453 6.16 -20.69 -18.32
CA SER A 453 6.83 -19.84 -19.32
C SER A 453 7.07 -18.47 -18.72
N MET A 454 8.19 -17.85 -19.07
CA MET A 454 8.48 -16.47 -18.67
C MET A 454 7.43 -15.48 -19.21
N SER A 455 6.83 -15.76 -20.37
CA SER A 455 5.73 -14.95 -20.89
C SER A 455 4.50 -14.96 -19.97
N HIS A 456 4.19 -16.12 -19.36
CA HIS A 456 3.13 -16.23 -18.35
C HIS A 456 3.50 -15.55 -17.04
N VAL A 457 4.79 -15.60 -16.65
CA VAL A 457 5.31 -14.88 -15.48
C VAL A 457 5.17 -13.38 -15.68
N ILE A 458 5.66 -12.81 -16.79
CA ILE A 458 5.55 -11.37 -17.10
C ILE A 458 4.09 -10.94 -17.16
N THR A 459 3.23 -11.74 -17.80
CA THR A 459 1.78 -11.46 -17.89
C THR A 459 1.10 -11.34 -16.52
N ALA A 460 1.57 -12.08 -15.51
CA ALA A 460 1.04 -11.97 -14.15
C ALA A 460 1.78 -10.91 -13.31
N MET A 461 3.10 -10.81 -13.43
CA MET A 461 3.98 -10.03 -12.56
C MET A 461 3.80 -8.52 -12.76
N ILE A 462 3.68 -8.03 -14.00
CA ILE A 462 3.55 -6.58 -14.27
C ILE A 462 2.23 -6.03 -13.68
N PRO A 463 1.03 -6.61 -13.94
CA PRO A 463 -0.18 -6.18 -13.23
C PRO A 463 -0.12 -6.38 -11.71
N PHE A 464 0.65 -7.36 -11.22
CA PHE A 464 0.84 -7.58 -9.78
C PHE A 464 1.57 -6.41 -9.15
N ILE A 465 2.68 -5.96 -9.72
CA ILE A 465 3.45 -4.83 -9.21
C ILE A 465 2.57 -3.58 -9.12
N MET A 466 1.66 -3.38 -10.08
CA MET A 466 0.66 -2.28 -10.06
C MET A 466 -0.32 -2.32 -8.87
N THR A 467 -0.37 -3.41 -8.10
CA THR A 467 -1.16 -3.50 -6.84
C THR A 467 -0.41 -2.97 -5.62
N SER A 468 0.87 -2.61 -5.75
CA SER A 468 1.68 -2.10 -4.64
C SER A 468 1.13 -0.77 -4.11
N PRO A 469 1.02 -0.59 -2.77
CA PRO A 469 0.64 0.68 -2.13
C PRO A 469 1.44 1.88 -2.61
N ARG A 470 2.70 1.69 -2.99
CA ARG A 470 3.57 2.75 -3.51
C ARG A 470 3.05 3.31 -4.83
N ILE A 471 2.79 2.42 -5.79
CA ILE A 471 2.24 2.76 -7.10
C ILE A 471 0.82 3.32 -6.96
N VAL A 472 -0.01 2.68 -6.13
CA VAL A 472 -1.39 3.13 -5.87
C VAL A 472 -1.42 4.54 -5.27
N SER A 473 -0.53 4.84 -4.32
CA SER A 473 -0.39 6.18 -3.74
C SER A 473 0.03 7.19 -4.79
N SER A 474 1.01 6.85 -5.63
CA SER A 474 1.46 7.69 -6.73
C SER A 474 0.36 7.95 -7.77
N ILE A 475 -0.48 6.96 -8.09
CA ILE A 475 -1.66 7.16 -8.97
C ILE A 475 -2.67 8.10 -8.31
N SER A 476 -2.95 7.93 -7.02
CA SER A 476 -3.86 8.81 -6.27
C SER A 476 -3.36 10.25 -6.21
N GLU A 477 -2.06 10.44 -6.03
CA GLU A 477 -1.40 11.75 -6.04
C GLU A 477 -1.36 12.36 -7.43
N PHE A 478 -1.16 11.55 -8.48
CA PHE A 478 -1.26 12.00 -9.86
C PHE A 478 -2.67 12.54 -10.17
N MET A 479 -3.72 11.78 -9.84
CA MET A 479 -5.11 12.25 -10.02
C MET A 479 -5.37 13.55 -9.26
N THR A 480 -4.92 13.60 -8.00
CA THR A 480 -5.05 14.77 -7.13
C THR A 480 -4.35 15.99 -7.74
N THR A 481 -3.10 15.82 -8.20
CA THR A 481 -2.30 16.86 -8.85
C THR A 481 -3.01 17.40 -10.08
N VAL A 482 -3.52 16.52 -10.96
CA VAL A 482 -4.24 16.96 -12.16
C VAL A 482 -5.52 17.70 -11.79
N ILE A 483 -6.32 17.18 -10.85
CA ILE A 483 -7.58 17.80 -10.41
C ILE A 483 -7.32 19.21 -9.87
N PHE A 484 -6.36 19.37 -8.95
CA PHE A 484 -6.12 20.65 -8.29
C PHE A 484 -5.47 21.70 -9.19
N THR A 485 -4.71 21.27 -10.18
CA THR A 485 -3.99 22.17 -11.12
C THR A 485 -4.80 22.46 -12.39
N GLU A 486 -5.92 21.78 -12.60
CA GLU A 486 -6.88 22.17 -13.63
C GLU A 486 -7.56 23.50 -13.32
N LEU A 487 -7.66 24.34 -14.36
CA LEU A 487 -8.33 25.62 -14.29
C LEU A 487 -9.84 25.42 -14.06
N PRO A 488 -10.50 26.32 -13.29
CA PRO A 488 -11.91 26.17 -12.95
C PRO A 488 -12.84 25.95 -14.16
N GLY A 489 -12.64 26.72 -15.25
CA GLY A 489 -13.45 26.63 -16.46
C GLY A 489 -13.29 25.32 -17.25
N GLU A 490 -12.14 24.65 -17.13
CA GLU A 490 -11.92 23.33 -17.74
C GLU A 490 -12.41 22.20 -16.83
N ARG A 491 -12.27 22.37 -15.51
CA ARG A 491 -12.80 21.45 -14.50
C ARG A 491 -14.33 21.33 -14.58
N GLU A 492 -15.02 22.43 -14.89
CA GLU A 492 -16.48 22.43 -15.10
C GLU A 492 -16.89 21.67 -16.37
N LYS A 493 -16.12 21.80 -17.46
CA LYS A 493 -16.41 21.14 -18.75
C LYS A 493 -16.10 19.64 -18.72
N ASN A 494 -14.99 19.25 -18.11
CA ASN A 494 -14.51 17.87 -18.08
C ASN A 494 -14.07 17.48 -16.65
N PRO A 495 -15.00 17.28 -15.71
CA PRO A 495 -14.64 17.01 -14.33
C PRO A 495 -13.97 15.64 -14.21
N ILE A 496 -12.71 15.63 -13.78
CA ILE A 496 -11.99 14.40 -13.43
C ILE A 496 -12.50 13.92 -12.07
N LYS A 497 -13.03 12.70 -12.03
CA LYS A 497 -13.53 12.09 -10.79
C LYS A 497 -12.82 10.75 -10.57
N PRO A 498 -12.17 10.53 -9.42
CA PRO A 498 -11.73 9.20 -9.04
C PRO A 498 -12.92 8.25 -9.07
N ARG A 499 -12.75 7.09 -9.72
CA ARG A 499 -13.84 6.14 -9.83
C ARG A 499 -14.11 5.51 -8.47
N ALA A 500 -15.30 5.72 -7.92
CA ALA A 500 -15.70 5.07 -6.67
C ALA A 500 -16.01 3.61 -6.97
N VAL A 501 -15.10 2.71 -6.59
CA VAL A 501 -15.28 1.28 -6.84
C VAL A 501 -15.79 0.59 -5.57
N GLY A 502 -16.71 -0.37 -5.76
CA GLY A 502 -17.39 -1.11 -4.70
C GLY A 502 -16.47 -1.87 -3.74
N LYS A 503 -17.10 -2.47 -2.73
CA LYS A 503 -16.39 -3.16 -1.66
C LYS A 503 -15.61 -4.37 -2.19
N TYR A 504 -14.32 -4.57 -1.91
CA TYR A 504 -13.62 -5.80 -2.36
C TYR A 504 -12.64 -6.35 -1.32
N THR A 505 -12.34 -7.64 -1.45
CA THR A 505 -11.26 -8.31 -0.71
C THR A 505 -10.47 -9.16 -1.69
N GLY A 506 -9.16 -9.22 -1.49
CA GLY A 506 -8.25 -9.83 -2.45
C GLY A 506 -7.01 -10.35 -1.77
N PHE A 507 -6.55 -11.52 -2.20
CA PHE A 507 -5.26 -12.08 -1.86
C PHE A 507 -4.63 -12.58 -3.13
N PHE A 508 -3.41 -12.15 -3.41
CA PHE A 508 -2.59 -12.61 -4.52
C PHE A 508 -1.19 -12.86 -3.99
N CYS A 509 -0.60 -14.00 -4.37
CA CYS A 509 0.77 -14.35 -4.00
C CYS A 509 1.43 -15.07 -5.17
N LEU A 510 2.51 -14.48 -5.69
CA LEU A 510 3.40 -15.05 -6.69
C LEU A 510 4.69 -15.47 -5.98
N THR A 511 5.01 -16.76 -6.00
CA THR A 511 6.14 -17.32 -5.25
C THR A 511 6.93 -18.30 -6.09
N THR A 512 8.22 -18.41 -5.81
CA THR A 512 9.16 -19.32 -6.48
C THR A 512 9.38 -20.56 -5.62
N ALA A 513 9.72 -21.70 -6.25
CA ALA A 513 9.92 -22.95 -5.52
C ALA A 513 11.07 -22.84 -4.49
N GLU A 514 12.15 -22.15 -4.87
CA GLU A 514 13.30 -21.88 -4.00
C GLU A 514 12.87 -21.12 -2.74
N TYR A 515 12.17 -19.98 -2.89
CA TYR A 515 11.67 -19.20 -1.76
C TYR A 515 10.69 -20.00 -0.88
N ALA A 516 9.77 -20.74 -1.51
CA ALA A 516 8.78 -21.54 -0.80
C ALA A 516 9.44 -22.63 0.07
N THR A 517 10.51 -23.27 -0.42
CA THR A 517 11.28 -24.27 0.35
C THR A 517 12.06 -23.62 1.50
N ALA A 518 12.72 -22.48 1.26
CA ALA A 518 13.40 -21.72 2.32
C ALA A 518 12.44 -21.32 3.45
N GLN A 519 11.21 -20.91 3.10
CA GLN A 519 10.18 -20.57 4.08
C GLN A 519 9.61 -21.80 4.82
N ARG A 520 9.66 -23.02 4.25
CA ARG A 520 9.21 -24.25 4.93
C ARG A 520 10.21 -24.70 5.98
N ASN A 521 11.49 -24.47 5.74
CA ASN A 521 12.58 -24.89 6.64
C ASN A 521 12.75 -23.98 7.87
N ARG A 522 12.01 -22.84 7.95
CA ARG A 522 12.03 -21.93 9.11
C ARG A 522 11.27 -22.51 10.31
N ALA A 523 11.78 -22.28 11.52
CA ALA A 523 11.16 -22.71 12.77
C ALA A 523 9.75 -22.11 12.95
N PRO A 524 8.84 -22.75 13.72
CA PRO A 524 7.45 -22.28 13.89
C PRO A 524 7.34 -20.80 14.25
N ASP A 525 8.18 -20.34 15.19
CA ASP A 525 8.18 -18.99 15.74
C ASP A 525 9.07 -17.97 15.00
N ASP A 526 9.78 -18.40 13.96
CA ASP A 526 10.54 -17.48 13.10
C ASP A 526 9.62 -16.61 12.25
N ALA A 527 10.08 -15.40 11.92
CA ALA A 527 9.46 -14.51 10.95
C ALA A 527 8.98 -15.21 9.68
N ARG A 528 7.75 -14.89 9.26
CA ARG A 528 7.09 -15.48 8.09
C ARG A 528 6.83 -14.44 7.01
N SER A 529 6.75 -14.88 5.75
CA SER A 529 6.28 -14.01 4.67
C SER A 529 4.80 -13.68 4.83
N LEU A 530 4.33 -12.64 4.12
CA LEU A 530 2.95 -12.17 4.18
C LEU A 530 1.95 -13.26 3.80
N SER A 531 2.30 -14.12 2.84
CA SER A 531 1.46 -15.26 2.46
C SER A 531 1.27 -16.28 3.60
N LYS A 532 2.14 -16.29 4.60
CA LYS A 532 2.09 -17.21 5.75
C LYS A 532 1.82 -16.49 7.08
N ALA A 533 1.46 -15.21 7.03
CA ALA A 533 1.26 -14.35 8.19
C ALA A 533 0.07 -14.81 9.08
N LEU A 534 0.12 -14.41 10.36
CA LEU A 534 -0.93 -14.70 11.34
C LEU A 534 -2.30 -14.17 10.91
N MET A 535 -2.35 -13.00 10.27
CA MET A 535 -3.59 -12.38 9.76
C MET A 535 -4.32 -13.30 8.76
N ARG A 536 -3.58 -14.09 7.99
CA ARG A 536 -4.12 -15.08 7.05
C ARG A 536 -4.49 -16.40 7.73
N ARG A 537 -3.66 -16.87 8.69
CA ARG A 537 -3.91 -18.15 9.40
C ARG A 537 -5.13 -18.07 10.31
N ASN A 538 -5.27 -16.97 11.03
CA ASN A 538 -6.30 -16.79 12.03
C ASN A 538 -7.52 -16.02 11.51
N ASN A 539 -7.53 -15.59 10.23
CA ASN A 539 -8.54 -14.71 9.63
C ASN A 539 -9.06 -13.70 10.65
N LEU A 540 -8.34 -12.61 11.00
CA LEU A 540 -8.55 -11.71 12.17
C LEU A 540 -9.91 -11.76 12.92
N PHE A 541 -11.02 -11.78 12.19
CA PHE A 541 -12.38 -12.05 12.65
C PHE A 541 -12.73 -13.49 13.10
N ALA A 542 -11.84 -14.47 13.09
CA ALA A 542 -12.10 -15.86 13.52
C ALA A 542 -11.73 -16.08 15.00
N GLY A 543 -11.22 -15.04 15.66
CA GLY A 543 -10.91 -15.02 17.09
C GLY A 543 -9.64 -15.77 17.48
N ARG A 544 -9.32 -15.73 18.78
CA ARG A 544 -8.11 -16.35 19.36
C ARG A 544 -8.13 -17.89 19.30
N GLN A 545 -9.32 -18.50 19.22
CA GLN A 545 -9.53 -19.95 19.28
C GLN A 545 -9.24 -20.70 17.97
N LEU A 546 -9.20 -20.04 16.80
CA LEU A 546 -8.80 -20.70 15.55
C LEU A 546 -7.29 -21.01 15.49
N ALA A 547 -6.52 -20.60 16.50
CA ALA A 547 -5.08 -20.80 16.56
C ALA A 547 -4.66 -22.27 16.71
N ASP A 548 -5.56 -23.14 17.20
CA ASP A 548 -5.34 -24.58 17.42
C ASP A 548 -5.60 -25.44 16.18
N ILE A 549 -6.24 -24.88 15.14
CA ILE A 549 -6.42 -25.60 13.88
C ILE A 549 -5.14 -25.40 13.06
N GLY A 550 -4.36 -26.48 12.98
CA GLY A 550 -3.14 -26.56 12.19
C GLY A 550 -3.33 -26.16 10.71
N HIS A 551 -2.18 -26.04 10.03
CA HIS A 551 -1.93 -25.62 8.64
C HIS A 551 -2.90 -26.07 7.52
N SER A 552 -3.86 -26.94 7.79
CA SER A 552 -4.74 -27.61 6.83
C SER A 552 -5.86 -26.72 6.27
N ALA A 553 -6.34 -25.73 7.04
CA ALA A 553 -7.54 -24.97 6.68
C ALA A 553 -7.29 -23.73 5.81
N SER A 554 -6.05 -23.22 5.76
CA SER A 554 -5.67 -22.06 4.93
C SER A 554 -4.85 -22.48 3.72
N PHE A 555 -5.53 -23.18 2.79
CA PHE A 555 -5.06 -23.66 1.49
C PHE A 555 -3.83 -24.60 1.52
N PRO A 556 -3.95 -25.85 1.03
CA PRO A 556 -2.84 -26.79 1.02
C PRO A 556 -1.78 -26.36 -0.02
N LEU A 557 -0.66 -25.86 0.47
CA LEU A 557 0.60 -25.77 -0.30
C LEU A 557 1.36 -27.12 -0.29
N ALA A 558 0.76 -28.18 0.27
CA ALA A 558 1.36 -29.51 0.35
C ALA A 558 0.89 -30.39 -0.81
N LEU A 559 1.69 -30.42 -1.88
CA LEU A 559 1.76 -31.57 -2.76
C LEU A 559 2.38 -32.72 -1.92
N ASN A 560 1.61 -33.78 -1.69
CA ASN A 560 1.97 -35.06 -1.07
C ASN A 560 2.11 -35.13 0.47
N LYS A 561 0.98 -35.33 1.16
CA LYS A 561 0.75 -36.41 2.16
C LYS A 561 -0.62 -36.19 2.81
N ALA A 562 -1.65 -36.78 2.21
CA ALA A 562 -2.88 -37.06 2.93
C ALA A 562 -2.59 -38.23 3.88
N THR A 563 -2.44 -37.94 5.17
CA THR A 563 -2.62 -38.96 6.20
C THR A 563 -3.64 -38.42 7.17
N SER A 564 -4.77 -39.08 7.15
CA SER A 564 -6.03 -38.80 7.81
C SER A 564 -5.89 -38.93 9.33
N GLN A 565 -6.15 -37.85 10.06
CA GLN A 565 -6.79 -37.87 11.37
C GLN A 565 -7.62 -36.57 11.48
N ALA A 566 -8.83 -36.61 10.93
CA ALA A 566 -9.84 -35.60 11.19
C ALA A 566 -10.46 -35.92 12.55
N SER A 567 -10.32 -35.01 13.51
CA SER A 567 -11.08 -35.01 14.76
C SER A 567 -12.45 -34.37 14.51
N ASP A 568 -13.50 -35.02 15.04
CA ASP A 568 -14.94 -34.70 14.97
C ASP A 568 -15.35 -33.33 15.55
N ASP A 569 -14.92 -32.21 14.96
CA ASP A 569 -15.49 -30.89 15.29
C ASP A 569 -15.82 -30.11 14.01
N ASP A 570 -16.79 -30.66 13.28
CA ASP A 570 -17.18 -30.27 11.92
C ASP A 570 -18.10 -29.04 11.94
N GLN A 571 -17.57 -27.90 12.34
CA GLN A 571 -18.12 -26.59 11.99
C GLN A 571 -17.22 -25.96 10.94
N THR A 572 -17.78 -25.67 9.77
CA THR A 572 -17.03 -25.10 8.65
C THR A 572 -16.38 -23.77 9.09
N ALA A 573 -15.09 -23.59 8.79
CA ALA A 573 -14.34 -22.34 9.06
C ALA A 573 -15.11 -21.03 8.73
N PRO A 574 -15.90 -20.91 7.65
CA PRO A 574 -16.72 -19.72 7.39
C PRO A 574 -17.79 -19.43 8.45
N GLU A 575 -18.46 -20.44 9.01
CA GLU A 575 -19.50 -20.23 10.03
C GLU A 575 -18.91 -19.66 11.33
N ARG A 576 -17.72 -20.13 11.73
CA ARG A 576 -17.02 -19.60 12.91
C ARG A 576 -16.62 -18.14 12.72
N ILE A 577 -16.14 -17.78 11.52
CA ILE A 577 -15.83 -16.39 11.16
C ILE A 577 -17.08 -15.53 11.23
N GLN A 578 -18.22 -15.99 10.69
CA GLN A 578 -19.47 -15.23 10.72
C GLN A 578 -19.98 -15.02 12.15
N ARG A 579 -19.92 -16.03 13.02
CA ARG A 579 -20.33 -15.88 14.43
C ARG A 579 -19.46 -14.88 15.17
N HIS A 580 -18.14 -14.98 15.04
CA HIS A 580 -17.24 -14.05 15.71
C HIS A 580 -17.32 -12.62 15.11
N GLN A 581 -17.69 -12.47 13.83
CA GLN A 581 -18.08 -11.17 13.27
C GLN A 581 -19.33 -10.60 13.95
N LEU A 582 -20.38 -11.40 14.14
CA LEU A 582 -21.59 -10.97 14.85
C LEU A 582 -21.31 -10.60 16.31
N GLU A 583 -20.39 -11.32 16.97
CA GLU A 583 -19.93 -10.97 18.32
C GLU A 583 -19.24 -9.61 18.34
N LEU A 584 -18.31 -9.36 17.41
CA LEU A 584 -17.62 -8.06 17.28
C LEU A 584 -18.60 -6.92 16.99
N ASP A 585 -19.61 -7.14 16.14
CA ASP A 585 -20.67 -6.16 15.89
C ASP A 585 -21.49 -5.90 17.15
N GLY A 586 -21.79 -6.95 17.92
CA GLY A 586 -22.45 -6.86 19.22
C GLY A 586 -21.65 -6.02 20.22
N PHE A 587 -20.34 -6.22 20.30
CA PHE A 587 -19.45 -5.41 21.14
C PHE A 587 -19.34 -3.97 20.63
N SER A 588 -19.20 -3.75 19.33
CA SER A 588 -19.19 -2.42 18.71
C SER A 588 -20.46 -1.64 19.05
N ASN A 589 -21.63 -2.27 18.98
CA ASN A 589 -22.91 -1.64 19.34
C ASN A 589 -23.01 -1.30 20.84
N LYS A 590 -22.38 -2.08 21.73
CA LYS A 590 -22.26 -1.75 23.16
C LYS A 590 -21.32 -0.58 23.43
N MET A 591 -20.33 -0.36 22.55
CA MET A 591 -19.33 0.70 22.65
C MET A 591 -19.77 2.04 22.05
N LYS A 592 -20.64 2.03 21.02
CA LYS A 592 -21.19 3.25 20.38
C LYS A 592 -21.73 4.33 21.33
N PRO A 593 -22.42 4.02 22.45
CA PRO A 593 -22.94 5.05 23.35
C PRO A 593 -21.88 5.65 24.30
N TRP A 594 -20.62 5.22 24.22
CA TRP A 594 -19.55 5.73 25.08
C TRP A 594 -19.18 7.16 24.67
N ILE A 595 -19.03 8.03 25.66
CA ILE A 595 -18.59 9.41 25.44
C ILE A 595 -17.13 9.45 25.84
N ILE A 596 -16.26 9.75 24.88
CA ILE A 596 -14.82 9.82 25.10
C ILE A 596 -14.46 11.26 25.49
N GLU A 597 -13.96 11.43 26.71
CA GLU A 597 -13.44 12.69 27.23
C GLU A 597 -11.91 12.67 27.21
N GLU A 598 -11.25 13.81 27.41
CA GLU A 598 -9.77 13.90 27.35
C GLU A 598 -9.08 12.98 28.38
N LYS A 599 -9.68 12.83 29.56
CA LYS A 599 -9.08 12.13 30.72
C LYS A 599 -9.69 10.75 30.99
N GLY A 600 -10.74 10.36 30.27
CA GLY A 600 -11.43 9.10 30.54
C GLY A 600 -12.63 8.83 29.64
N ILE A 601 -13.25 7.68 29.83
CA ILE A 601 -14.38 7.23 29.01
C ILE A 601 -15.63 7.18 29.89
N MET A 602 -16.66 7.93 29.51
CA MET A 602 -17.93 7.99 30.23
C MET A 602 -18.92 6.95 29.70
N VAL A 603 -19.43 6.11 30.60
CA VAL A 603 -20.37 5.02 30.30
C VAL A 603 -21.67 5.20 31.07
N ARG A 604 -22.79 4.85 30.43
CA ARG A 604 -24.13 4.88 31.06
C ARG A 604 -24.43 3.57 31.78
N CYS A 605 -24.71 3.64 33.08
CA CYS A 605 -25.05 2.53 33.98
C CYS A 605 -26.43 2.70 34.64
N ARG A 606 -27.43 3.17 33.88
CA ARG A 606 -28.77 3.50 34.41
C ARG A 606 -29.46 2.34 35.11
N LEU A 607 -29.35 1.11 34.60
CA LEU A 607 -30.00 -0.06 35.19
C LEU A 607 -29.44 -0.40 36.57
N TYR A 608 -28.12 -0.31 36.74
CA TYR A 608 -27.45 -0.57 38.02
C TYR A 608 -27.88 0.46 39.07
N VAL A 609 -27.80 1.75 38.74
CA VAL A 609 -28.19 2.83 39.67
C VAL A 609 -29.69 2.77 39.96
N SER A 610 -30.55 2.57 38.95
CA SER A 610 -31.98 2.46 39.17
C SER A 610 -32.37 1.26 40.03
N GLY A 611 -31.72 0.11 39.83
CA GLY A 611 -31.96 -1.08 40.65
C GLY A 611 -31.51 -0.91 42.10
N LEU A 612 -30.37 -0.24 42.31
CA LEU A 612 -29.86 0.09 43.63
C LEU A 612 -30.74 1.13 44.35
N MET A 613 -31.18 2.17 43.63
CA MET A 613 -32.14 3.15 44.16
C MET A 613 -33.46 2.48 44.54
N LEU A 614 -33.99 1.60 43.67
CA LEU A 614 -35.19 0.81 43.96
C LEU A 614 -35.02 -0.07 45.20
N LEU A 615 -33.89 -0.77 45.33
CA LEU A 615 -33.58 -1.58 46.51
C LEU A 615 -33.57 -0.74 47.79
N CYS A 616 -32.92 0.43 47.75
CA CYS A 616 -32.86 1.34 48.89
C CYS A 616 -34.24 1.92 49.22
N THR A 617 -35.04 2.26 48.20
CA THR A 617 -36.43 2.70 48.37
C THR A 617 -37.28 1.61 49.01
N VAL A 618 -37.17 0.36 48.57
CA VAL A 618 -37.89 -0.78 49.16
C VAL A 618 -37.46 -1.01 50.61
N LEU A 619 -36.17 -0.89 50.92
CA LEU A 619 -35.64 -1.10 52.26
C LEU A 619 -36.11 -0.02 53.24
N VAL A 620 -36.10 1.24 52.81
CA VAL A 620 -36.60 2.39 53.59
C VAL A 620 -38.12 2.32 53.74
N ALA A 621 -38.86 2.12 52.64
CA ALA A 621 -40.32 2.03 52.67
C ALA A 621 -40.79 0.82 53.50
N GLY A 622 -40.09 -0.31 53.40
CA GLY A 622 -40.32 -1.49 54.22
C GLY A 622 -40.06 -1.23 55.71
N GLY A 623 -38.95 -0.57 56.05
CA GLY A 623 -38.66 -0.14 57.43
C GLY A 623 -39.75 0.76 58.00
N VAL A 624 -40.16 1.79 57.27
CA VAL A 624 -41.24 2.70 57.67
C VAL A 624 -42.58 1.96 57.81
N SER A 625 -42.91 1.07 56.88
CA SER A 625 -44.15 0.29 56.91
C SER A 625 -44.19 -0.62 58.14
N ILE A 626 -43.07 -1.27 58.50
CA ILE A 626 -42.96 -2.08 59.72
C ILE A 626 -43.15 -1.21 60.96
N GLY A 627 -42.51 -0.03 61.02
CA GLY A 627 -42.66 0.91 62.13
C GLY A 627 -44.11 1.37 62.34
N VAL A 628 -44.85 1.62 61.26
CA VAL A 628 -46.26 2.07 61.31
C VAL A 628 -47.25 0.93 61.57
N VAL A 629 -47.04 -0.25 60.97
CA VAL A 629 -47.99 -1.38 61.05
C VAL A 629 -47.83 -2.20 62.34
N VAL A 630 -46.60 -2.32 62.86
CA VAL A 630 -46.33 -3.16 64.04
C VAL A 630 -46.61 -2.43 65.36
N GLY A 631 -46.40 -1.10 65.44
CA GLY A 631 -46.71 -0.30 66.63
C GLY A 631 -46.17 -0.91 67.94
N GLU A 632 -46.85 -0.72 69.08
CA GLU A 632 -46.40 -1.24 70.39
C GLU A 632 -46.46 -2.78 70.57
N ARG A 633 -46.67 -3.56 69.50
CA ARG A 633 -46.90 -5.03 69.61
C ARG A 633 -45.66 -5.84 69.97
N ILE A 634 -44.46 -5.25 69.96
CA ILE A 634 -43.21 -5.91 70.37
C ILE A 634 -42.78 -5.34 71.73
N THR A 635 -42.97 -6.11 72.80
CA THR A 635 -42.58 -5.71 74.16
C THR A 635 -41.05 -5.61 74.27
N GLY A 636 -40.54 -4.40 74.50
CA GLY A 636 -39.12 -4.14 74.78
C GLY A 636 -38.27 -3.60 73.62
N VAL A 637 -38.86 -3.35 72.44
CA VAL A 637 -38.15 -2.76 71.29
C VAL A 637 -39.01 -1.65 70.68
N ASP A 638 -38.46 -0.45 70.54
CA ASP A 638 -39.10 0.65 69.80
C ASP A 638 -39.11 0.30 68.30
N PRO A 639 -40.28 0.14 67.65
CA PRO A 639 -40.41 -0.14 66.23
C PRO A 639 -39.71 0.91 65.34
N PHE A 640 -39.57 2.15 65.81
CA PHE A 640 -38.86 3.20 65.07
C PHE A 640 -37.34 2.99 65.02
N ASN A 641 -36.76 2.19 65.92
CA ASN A 641 -35.36 1.81 65.81
C ASN A 641 -35.11 0.94 64.56
N ILE A 642 -36.06 0.07 64.18
CA ILE A 642 -35.96 -0.74 62.96
C ILE A 642 -35.93 0.17 61.72
N THR A 643 -36.77 1.20 61.70
CA THR A 643 -36.74 2.23 60.64
C THR A 643 -35.37 2.91 60.56
N THR A 644 -34.79 3.30 61.69
CA THR A 644 -33.45 3.90 61.75
C THR A 644 -32.37 2.94 61.23
N TYR A 645 -32.40 1.67 61.63
CA TYR A 645 -31.47 0.65 61.11
C TYR A 645 -31.63 0.44 59.60
N CYS A 646 -32.86 0.44 59.07
CA CYS A 646 -33.12 0.37 57.64
C CYS A 646 -32.55 1.58 56.88
N TRP A 647 -32.71 2.80 57.40
CA TRP A 647 -32.10 3.99 56.81
C TRP A 647 -30.57 3.93 56.80
N VAL A 648 -29.96 3.54 57.92
CA VAL A 648 -28.50 3.39 58.03
C VAL A 648 -27.99 2.30 57.06
N LEU A 649 -28.69 1.17 56.97
CA LEU A 649 -28.34 0.08 56.07
C LEU A 649 -28.46 0.52 54.59
N ALA A 650 -29.53 1.23 54.22
CA ALA A 650 -29.68 1.77 52.87
C ALA A 650 -28.56 2.77 52.52
N ALA A 651 -28.22 3.69 53.43
CA ALA A 651 -27.12 4.63 53.25
C ALA A 651 -25.77 3.92 53.11
N PHE A 652 -25.53 2.88 53.92
CA PHE A 652 -24.32 2.05 53.84
C PHE A 652 -24.23 1.30 52.50
N ILE A 653 -25.33 0.67 52.06
CA ILE A 653 -25.41 -0.02 50.77
C ILE A 653 -25.11 0.96 49.62
N LEU A 654 -25.65 2.18 49.64
CA LEU A 654 -25.36 3.20 48.62
C LEU A 654 -23.87 3.59 48.59
N LEU A 655 -23.24 3.79 49.75
CA LEU A 655 -21.82 4.16 49.84
C LEU A 655 -20.90 3.03 49.35
N VAL A 656 -21.18 1.79 49.74
CA VAL A 656 -20.44 0.62 49.26
C VAL A 656 -20.66 0.44 47.75
N ALA A 657 -21.90 0.45 47.29
CA ALA A 657 -22.21 0.24 45.87
C ALA A 657 -21.65 1.34 44.96
N LYS A 658 -21.46 2.56 45.46
CA LYS A 658 -20.76 3.65 44.78
C LYS A 658 -19.24 3.42 44.69
N SER A 659 -18.62 2.83 45.71
CA SER A 659 -17.16 2.62 45.78
C SER A 659 -16.68 1.31 45.16
N VAL A 660 -17.57 0.33 44.92
CA VAL A 660 -17.20 -0.98 44.37
C VAL A 660 -16.70 -0.92 42.92
N ARG A 661 -17.20 0.01 42.10
CA ARG A 661 -16.94 0.01 40.65
C ARG A 661 -15.88 0.99 40.17
N VAL A 662 -15.72 2.13 40.83
CA VAL A 662 -14.76 3.18 40.46
C VAL A 662 -14.22 3.84 41.73
N GLN A 663 -12.93 4.20 41.73
CA GLN A 663 -12.29 4.84 42.88
C GLN A 663 -12.97 6.17 43.27
N ASP A 664 -13.29 7.02 42.30
CA ASP A 664 -13.95 8.32 42.50
C ASP A 664 -15.19 8.47 41.62
N TRP A 665 -16.39 8.29 42.21
CA TRP A 665 -17.65 8.50 41.49
C TRP A 665 -18.40 9.74 42.02
N PRO A 666 -18.45 10.86 41.27
CA PRO A 666 -19.21 12.05 41.66
C PRO A 666 -20.69 11.75 41.88
N TRP A 667 -21.31 12.34 42.91
CA TRP A 667 -22.74 12.14 43.18
C TRP A 667 -23.64 12.60 42.04
N ASN A 668 -23.26 13.69 41.36
CA ASN A 668 -23.98 14.19 40.20
C ASN A 668 -24.05 13.11 39.10
N ASP A 669 -22.92 12.49 38.77
CA ASP A 669 -22.89 11.47 37.72
C ASP A 669 -23.51 10.15 38.17
N PHE A 670 -23.36 9.79 39.44
CA PHE A 670 -24.01 8.62 40.02
C PHE A 670 -25.53 8.69 39.86
N LEU A 671 -26.15 9.81 40.25
CA LEU A 671 -27.60 10.00 40.14
C LEU A 671 -28.09 10.02 38.68
N HIS A 672 -27.27 10.53 37.75
CA HIS A 672 -27.56 10.48 36.32
C HIS A 672 -27.28 9.11 35.68
N GLY A 673 -26.75 8.15 36.44
CA GLY A 673 -26.36 6.84 35.96
C GLY A 673 -25.22 6.91 34.95
N ARG A 674 -24.25 7.79 35.15
CA ARG A 674 -23.04 7.94 34.32
C ARG A 674 -21.81 7.64 35.16
N VAL A 675 -20.85 6.92 34.60
CA VAL A 675 -19.59 6.54 35.25
C VAL A 675 -18.44 6.98 34.37
N LEU A 676 -17.51 7.77 34.89
CA LEU A 676 -16.25 8.10 34.21
C LEU A 676 -15.19 7.06 34.59
N CYS A 677 -14.80 6.22 33.64
CA CYS A 677 -13.74 5.22 33.83
C CYS A 677 -12.39 5.84 33.47
N LYS A 678 -11.39 5.69 34.35
CA LYS A 678 -10.05 6.27 34.18
C LYS A 678 -8.99 5.24 33.77
N SER A 679 -9.32 3.94 33.78
CA SER A 679 -8.44 2.86 33.28
C SER A 679 -9.18 1.84 32.40
N VAL A 680 -8.41 1.02 31.68
CA VAL A 680 -8.95 -0.09 30.87
C VAL A 680 -9.58 -1.16 31.75
N SER A 681 -8.94 -1.52 32.87
CA SER A 681 -9.49 -2.49 33.84
C SER A 681 -10.81 -2.01 34.46
N GLU A 682 -10.90 -0.73 34.84
CA GLU A 682 -12.15 -0.14 35.35
C GLU A 682 -13.25 -0.22 34.31
N LEU A 683 -12.96 0.20 33.07
CA LEU A 683 -13.92 0.19 31.97
C LEU A 683 -14.40 -1.24 31.66
N SER A 684 -13.50 -2.23 31.68
CA SER A 684 -13.84 -3.64 31.52
C SER A 684 -14.75 -4.13 32.65
N SER A 685 -14.45 -3.78 33.90
CA SER A 685 -15.27 -4.19 35.05
C SER A 685 -16.70 -3.61 35.02
N VAL A 686 -16.85 -2.37 34.54
CA VAL A 686 -18.14 -1.66 34.50
C VAL A 686 -19.01 -2.15 33.35
N THR A 687 -18.39 -2.42 32.18
CA THR A 687 -19.10 -2.77 30.94
C THR A 687 -19.21 -4.27 30.68
N GLY A 688 -18.37 -5.08 31.31
CA GLY A 688 -18.21 -6.50 31.01
C GLY A 688 -17.60 -6.78 29.64
N VAL A 689 -17.02 -5.78 28.99
CA VAL A 689 -16.34 -5.92 27.69
C VAL A 689 -14.90 -6.35 27.90
N ASN A 690 -14.39 -7.24 27.04
CA ASN A 690 -13.02 -7.73 27.10
C ASN A 690 -12.01 -6.57 26.95
N GLU A 691 -11.01 -6.54 27.83
CA GLU A 691 -9.93 -5.54 27.88
C GLU A 691 -9.22 -5.35 26.53
N GLN A 692 -8.97 -6.44 25.79
CA GLN A 692 -8.31 -6.40 24.48
C GLN A 692 -9.19 -5.76 23.39
N LEU A 693 -10.50 -5.96 23.45
CA LEU A 693 -11.45 -5.30 22.54
C LEU A 693 -11.55 -3.80 22.84
N ILE A 694 -11.51 -3.42 24.12
CA ILE A 694 -11.46 -2.01 24.55
C ILE A 694 -10.19 -1.36 23.96
N LEU A 695 -9.03 -1.98 24.15
CA LEU A 695 -7.76 -1.48 23.63
C LEU A 695 -7.79 -1.34 22.09
N ALA A 696 -8.30 -2.34 21.38
CA ALA A 696 -8.43 -2.28 19.93
C ALA A 696 -9.33 -1.11 19.48
N LYS A 697 -10.43 -0.84 20.20
CA LYS A 697 -11.35 0.25 19.87
C LYS A 697 -10.71 1.61 20.10
N ILE A 698 -10.02 1.79 21.23
CA ILE A 698 -9.33 3.05 21.55
C ILE A 698 -8.22 3.32 20.53
N LEU A 699 -7.46 2.30 20.13
CA LEU A 699 -6.42 2.43 19.10
C LEU A 699 -6.99 2.79 17.73
N GLN A 700 -8.11 2.18 17.34
CA GLN A 700 -8.75 2.45 16.05
C GLN A 700 -9.33 3.88 15.99
N ASP A 701 -9.88 4.37 17.09
CA ASP A 701 -10.51 5.68 17.16
C ASP A 701 -9.52 6.80 17.51
N GLU A 702 -8.23 6.50 17.73
CA GLU A 702 -7.25 7.48 18.22
C GLU A 702 -7.12 8.72 17.32
N SER A 703 -7.23 8.55 15.99
CA SER A 703 -7.14 9.66 15.04
C SER A 703 -8.29 10.67 15.16
N ILE A 704 -9.46 10.22 15.66
CA ILE A 704 -10.69 11.01 15.78
C ILE A 704 -10.95 11.42 17.23
N SER A 705 -10.48 10.62 18.18
CA SER A 705 -10.67 10.78 19.62
C SER A 705 -9.80 11.90 20.19
N ILE A 706 -10.26 12.57 21.25
CA ILE A 706 -9.48 13.55 22.05
C ILE A 706 -8.80 12.93 23.28
N LEU A 707 -8.96 11.62 23.49
CA LEU A 707 -8.42 10.90 24.65
C LEU A 707 -6.90 11.02 24.74
N GLN A 708 -6.38 11.41 25.89
CA GLN A 708 -4.97 11.35 26.20
C GLN A 708 -4.68 10.10 27.03
N THR A 709 -3.58 9.41 26.74
CA THR A 709 -3.25 8.12 27.39
C THR A 709 -2.08 8.24 28.36
N ARG A 710 -2.10 7.43 29.42
CA ARG A 710 -1.02 7.30 30.41
C ARG A 710 -0.82 5.83 30.78
N GLY A 711 0.19 5.56 31.62
CA GLY A 711 0.44 4.22 32.15
C GLY A 711 1.54 3.46 31.40
N PRO A 712 1.88 2.26 31.88
CA PRO A 712 3.07 1.53 31.45
C PRO A 712 2.99 1.00 30.00
N TYR A 713 1.77 0.78 29.47
CA TYR A 713 1.55 0.12 28.18
C TYR A 713 1.05 1.10 27.10
N ASN A 714 1.29 2.41 27.26
CA ASN A 714 0.79 3.42 26.33
C ASN A 714 1.73 3.72 25.15
N THR A 715 2.78 2.91 24.94
CA THR A 715 3.84 3.21 23.97
C THR A 715 3.33 3.42 22.55
N VAL A 716 2.37 2.60 22.12
CA VAL A 716 1.76 2.60 20.78
C VAL A 716 0.84 3.81 20.51
N PHE A 717 0.40 4.51 21.55
CA PHE A 717 -0.46 5.68 21.41
C PHE A 717 0.37 6.93 21.12
N ASN A 718 -0.13 7.78 20.25
CA ASN A 718 0.48 9.06 19.91
C ASN A 718 0.17 10.14 20.95
N ARG A 719 -1.06 10.17 21.50
CA ARG A 719 -1.48 11.20 22.46
C ARG A 719 -1.22 10.76 23.90
N LYS A 720 -0.23 11.37 24.56
CA LYS A 720 0.19 11.03 25.93
C LYS A 720 0.07 12.23 26.87
N SER A 721 -0.32 11.97 28.11
CA SER A 721 -0.45 12.97 29.17
C SER A 721 -0.28 12.33 30.54
N GLU A 722 0.23 13.08 31.53
CA GLU A 722 0.37 12.58 32.90
C GLU A 722 -0.98 12.33 33.59
N ASP A 723 -2.00 13.11 33.23
CA ASP A 723 -3.37 13.05 33.78
C ASP A 723 -4.38 12.42 32.80
N GLY A 724 -3.89 11.56 31.90
CA GLY A 724 -4.70 10.86 30.90
C GLY A 724 -5.40 9.58 31.39
N PHE A 725 -6.07 8.91 30.47
CA PHE A 725 -6.66 7.58 30.65
C PHE A 725 -5.57 6.50 30.74
N SER A 726 -5.62 5.67 31.78
CA SER A 726 -4.59 4.70 32.11
C SER A 726 -4.71 3.40 31.30
N ILE A 727 -3.69 3.12 30.48
CA ILE A 727 -3.49 1.85 29.80
C ILE A 727 -2.71 0.93 30.74
N ASP A 728 -3.45 0.16 31.56
CA ASP A 728 -2.95 -0.69 32.63
C ASP A 728 -2.92 -2.19 32.29
N ARG A 729 -3.24 -2.54 31.04
CA ARG A 729 -3.17 -3.90 30.49
C ARG A 729 -2.24 -3.96 29.27
N PRO A 730 -1.45 -5.04 29.11
CA PRO A 730 -0.60 -5.22 27.94
C PRO A 730 -1.43 -5.50 26.69
N LEU A 731 -0.87 -5.20 25.52
CA LEU A 731 -1.54 -5.44 24.24
C LEU A 731 -1.19 -6.84 23.72
N SER A 732 -2.19 -7.60 23.27
CA SER A 732 -1.92 -8.84 22.54
C SER A 732 -1.56 -8.57 21.08
N ILE A 733 -0.84 -9.50 20.43
CA ILE A 733 -0.59 -9.42 18.97
C ILE A 733 -1.90 -9.32 18.17
N TRP A 734 -2.96 -10.00 18.61
CA TRP A 734 -4.26 -9.95 17.95
C TRP A 734 -4.88 -8.53 18.02
N THR A 735 -4.77 -7.87 19.17
CA THR A 735 -5.22 -6.48 19.37
C THR A 735 -4.48 -5.53 18.45
N MET A 736 -3.15 -5.68 18.34
CA MET A 736 -2.32 -4.88 17.43
C MET A 736 -2.78 -5.07 15.99
N LEU A 737 -2.86 -6.31 15.52
CA LEU A 737 -3.26 -6.62 14.14
C LEU A 737 -4.68 -6.16 13.82
N LEU A 738 -5.64 -6.31 14.75
CA LEU A 738 -7.02 -5.84 14.58
C LEU A 738 -7.09 -4.31 14.46
N SER A 739 -6.25 -3.59 15.20
CA SER A 739 -6.18 -2.12 15.15
C SER A 739 -5.47 -1.58 13.90
N GLY A 740 -4.72 -2.41 13.17
CA GLY A 740 -3.94 -2.02 11.99
C GLY A 740 -2.43 -1.93 12.23
N LEU A 741 -1.94 -2.32 13.41
CA LEU A 741 -0.51 -2.34 13.74
C LEU A 741 0.09 -3.72 13.41
N ILE A 742 1.08 -3.76 12.51
CA ILE A 742 1.70 -5.00 12.05
C ILE A 742 3.16 -5.05 12.47
N MET A 743 3.53 -6.05 13.28
CA MET A 743 4.91 -6.23 13.73
C MET A 743 5.75 -6.99 12.70
N ILE A 744 6.85 -6.37 12.29
CA ILE A 744 7.84 -6.92 11.36
C ILE A 744 9.13 -7.23 12.14
N GLU A 745 9.63 -8.44 11.99
CA GLU A 745 10.92 -8.84 12.55
C GLU A 745 12.05 -8.39 11.62
N VAL A 746 13.00 -7.65 12.18
CA VAL A 746 14.18 -7.14 11.49
C VAL A 746 15.45 -7.60 12.19
N GLU A 747 16.54 -7.70 11.44
CA GLU A 747 17.86 -8.02 11.98
C GLU A 747 18.65 -6.74 12.17
N SER A 748 18.90 -6.36 13.42
CA SER A 748 19.72 -5.21 13.79
C SER A 748 21.13 -5.65 14.21
N THR A 749 22.04 -4.69 14.36
CA THR A 749 23.40 -4.92 14.89
C THR A 749 23.40 -5.55 16.28
N ARG A 750 22.30 -5.38 17.03
CA ARG A 750 22.10 -5.92 18.38
C ARG A 750 21.38 -7.28 18.41
N GLY A 751 21.08 -7.87 17.25
CA GLY A 751 20.34 -9.12 17.11
C GLY A 751 18.95 -8.92 16.51
N ARG A 752 18.03 -9.83 16.81
CA ARG A 752 16.64 -9.76 16.32
C ARG A 752 15.88 -8.65 17.03
N SER A 753 15.21 -7.82 16.25
CA SER A 753 14.45 -6.65 16.70
C SER A 753 13.07 -6.65 16.02
N LEU A 754 12.12 -5.86 16.53
CA LEU A 754 10.83 -5.66 15.87
C LEU A 754 10.63 -4.21 15.50
N VAL A 755 9.97 -3.97 14.36
CA VAL A 755 9.50 -2.66 13.90
C VAL A 755 8.02 -2.78 13.56
N CYS A 756 7.24 -1.76 13.91
CA CYS A 756 5.81 -1.72 13.63
C CYS A 756 5.55 -0.98 12.31
N LEU A 757 4.76 -1.60 11.42
CA LEU A 757 4.10 -0.95 10.29
C LEU A 757 2.72 -0.48 10.75
N ASP A 758 2.48 0.82 10.78
CA ASP A 758 1.30 1.48 11.34
C ASP A 758 0.18 1.77 10.30
N LEU A 759 -0.60 0.74 10.00
CA LEU A 759 -1.73 0.83 9.07
C LEU A 759 -3.08 1.07 9.78
N ARG A 760 -3.06 1.83 10.88
CA ARG A 760 -4.29 2.30 11.54
C ARG A 760 -5.17 3.09 10.57
N ARG A 761 -6.46 3.24 10.90
CA ARG A 761 -7.45 3.85 9.99
C ARG A 761 -7.01 5.23 9.50
N GLY A 762 -6.93 5.40 8.18
CA GLY A 762 -6.60 6.66 7.52
C GLY A 762 -5.11 6.85 7.23
N THR A 763 -4.27 5.86 7.52
CA THR A 763 -2.86 5.84 7.09
C THR A 763 -2.80 5.91 5.57
N LYS A 764 -2.19 6.99 5.09
CA LYS A 764 -2.03 7.30 3.67
C LYS A 764 -1.12 6.28 2.99
N TYR A 765 0.10 6.14 3.47
CA TYR A 765 1.10 5.22 2.97
C TYR A 765 2.16 5.05 4.05
N GLU A 766 2.64 3.83 4.24
CA GLU A 766 3.78 3.53 5.10
C GLU A 766 4.56 2.36 4.54
N MET A 767 5.88 2.39 4.73
CA MET A 767 6.81 1.39 4.21
C MET A 767 7.88 1.07 5.24
N ILE A 768 8.27 -0.20 5.27
CA ILE A 768 9.45 -0.69 5.98
C ILE A 768 10.32 -1.34 4.92
N ASP A 769 11.41 -0.67 4.58
CA ASP A 769 12.40 -1.18 3.67
C ASP A 769 13.12 -2.39 4.26
N ASN A 770 13.53 -3.29 3.39
CA ASN A 770 14.36 -4.42 3.76
C ASN A 770 15.63 -3.91 4.44
N MET A 771 16.28 -2.86 3.93
CA MET A 771 17.44 -2.25 4.57
C MET A 771 17.13 -0.82 5.02
N CYS A 772 17.42 -0.51 6.28
CA CYS A 772 17.34 0.86 6.77
C CYS A 772 18.69 1.56 6.61
N ILE A 773 18.75 2.58 5.76
CA ILE A 773 19.91 3.46 5.65
C ILE A 773 19.81 4.49 6.79
N TYR A 774 20.91 4.71 7.52
CA TYR A 774 20.93 5.69 8.61
C TYR A 774 20.72 7.10 8.07
N GLU A 775 19.55 7.69 8.35
CA GLU A 775 19.32 9.11 8.13
C GLU A 775 19.44 9.89 9.47
N PRO A 776 20.23 10.98 9.50
CA PRO A 776 20.43 11.77 10.72
C PRO A 776 19.15 12.47 11.24
N GLN A 777 18.08 12.49 10.43
CA GLN A 777 16.72 12.92 10.79
C GLN A 777 15.69 11.80 10.54
N GLY A 778 16.08 10.54 10.70
CA GLY A 778 15.26 9.39 10.36
C GLY A 778 13.93 9.33 11.11
N GLU A 779 12.95 8.64 10.49
CA GLU A 779 11.60 8.47 11.02
C GLU A 779 11.58 7.72 12.36
N GLU A 780 10.70 8.17 13.27
CA GLU A 780 10.51 7.52 14.56
C GLU A 780 9.54 6.34 14.42
N PHE A 781 10.06 5.12 14.59
CA PHE A 781 9.24 3.91 14.58
C PHE A 781 8.86 3.45 15.99
N ILE A 782 7.71 2.79 16.10
CA ILE A 782 7.41 1.93 17.25
C ILE A 782 8.18 0.63 17.06
N HIS A 783 9.12 0.35 17.95
CA HIS A 783 10.05 -0.75 17.80
C HIS A 783 10.39 -1.47 19.11
N CYS A 784 10.91 -2.69 19.01
CA CYS A 784 11.56 -3.41 20.08
C CYS A 784 13.02 -3.63 19.70
N SER A 785 13.96 -3.05 20.45
CA SER A 785 15.38 -3.06 20.08
C SER A 785 16.04 -4.43 20.19
N ARG A 786 15.53 -5.32 21.05
CA ARG A 786 16.02 -6.70 21.19
C ARG A 786 14.89 -7.60 21.65
N LEU A 787 14.63 -8.65 20.88
CA LEU A 787 13.73 -9.73 21.30
C LEU A 787 14.35 -10.53 22.46
N PRO A 788 13.55 -11.00 23.43
CA PRO A 788 14.02 -11.94 24.45
C PRO A 788 14.55 -13.20 23.75
N ASN A 789 15.83 -13.52 23.91
CA ASN A 789 16.39 -14.76 23.37
C ASN A 789 15.94 -15.94 24.23
N GLU A 790 15.59 -17.08 23.62
CA GLU A 790 15.41 -18.36 24.34
C GLU A 790 16.66 -18.80 25.13
N LYS A 791 17.85 -18.27 24.79
CA LYS A 791 19.14 -18.63 25.41
C LYS A 791 19.62 -17.71 26.53
N ASP A 792 18.96 -16.56 26.74
CA ASP A 792 19.33 -15.61 27.80
C ASP A 792 18.39 -15.78 29.01
N GLY A 793 18.28 -17.01 29.52
CA GLY A 793 17.36 -17.40 30.59
C GLY A 793 17.62 -16.78 31.97
N GLU A 794 18.58 -15.87 32.11
CA GLU A 794 19.01 -15.37 33.43
C GLU A 794 18.79 -13.86 33.66
N ALA A 795 18.34 -13.08 32.68
CA ALA A 795 18.27 -11.61 32.88
C ALA A 795 16.87 -10.98 32.84
N HIS A 796 15.92 -11.37 31.99
CA HIS A 796 14.67 -10.59 31.81
C HIS A 796 13.44 -11.42 31.46
N GLY A 797 12.52 -11.58 32.43
CA GLY A 797 11.07 -11.70 32.22
C GLY A 797 10.53 -12.90 31.42
N ASP A 798 9.20 -13.00 31.37
CA ASP A 798 8.45 -13.93 30.52
C ASP A 798 8.84 -13.73 29.04
N PRO A 799 9.27 -14.78 28.30
CA PRO A 799 9.72 -14.67 26.90
C PRO A 799 8.65 -14.13 25.95
N ASN A 800 7.38 -14.16 26.36
CA ASN A 800 6.27 -13.60 25.59
C ASN A 800 6.08 -12.10 25.80
N ARG A 801 6.78 -11.47 26.75
CA ARG A 801 6.66 -10.04 27.03
C ARG A 801 7.67 -9.21 26.25
N ILE A 802 7.16 -8.46 25.29
CA ILE A 802 7.96 -7.67 24.35
C ILE A 802 7.85 -6.20 24.71
N ARG A 803 8.98 -5.59 25.09
CA ARG A 803 9.01 -4.17 25.44
C ARG A 803 9.08 -3.28 24.20
N LEU A 804 8.07 -2.46 23.98
CA LEU A 804 8.03 -1.48 22.90
C LEU A 804 8.64 -0.15 23.34
N ARG A 805 9.23 0.56 22.38
CA ARG A 805 9.69 1.95 22.51
C ARG A 805 9.37 2.70 21.22
N LYS A 806 9.24 4.02 21.32
CA LYS A 806 9.18 4.90 20.15
C LYS A 806 10.54 5.57 19.98
N GLY A 807 11.06 5.58 18.75
CA GLY A 807 12.31 6.24 18.40
C GLY A 807 13.01 5.54 17.24
N ASN A 808 14.24 5.95 16.97
CA ASN A 808 14.95 5.52 15.78
C ASN A 808 15.57 4.13 15.98
N LEU A 809 15.40 3.26 15.00
CA LEU A 809 16.04 1.96 14.93
C LEU A 809 16.66 1.76 13.56
N VAL A 810 17.89 1.27 13.52
CA VAL A 810 18.58 0.89 12.28
C VAL A 810 18.64 -0.63 12.21
N TRP A 811 18.32 -1.19 11.05
CA TRP A 811 18.38 -2.62 10.77
C TRP A 811 19.09 -2.93 9.46
N LEU A 812 19.71 -4.10 9.42
CA LEU A 812 20.48 -4.62 8.29
C LEU A 812 19.60 -5.32 7.26
N ARG A 813 18.53 -6.01 7.70
CA ARG A 813 17.57 -6.65 6.80
C ARG A 813 16.21 -6.90 7.46
N ALA A 814 15.13 -6.91 6.70
CA ALA A 814 13.83 -7.40 7.13
C ALA A 814 13.75 -8.93 6.98
N ARG A 815 13.24 -9.64 8.00
CA ARG A 815 13.10 -11.11 7.99
C ARG A 815 11.69 -11.56 7.60
N GLY A 816 10.67 -10.79 7.97
CA GLY A 816 9.25 -11.07 7.72
C GLY A 816 8.35 -10.62 8.88
N LEU A 817 7.06 -10.98 8.81
CA LEU A 817 6.09 -10.69 9.86
C LEU A 817 6.33 -11.56 11.09
N TYR A 818 6.20 -10.96 12.27
CA TYR A 818 6.38 -11.62 13.55
C TYR A 818 5.29 -12.68 13.80
N GLY A 819 5.71 -13.87 14.23
CA GLY A 819 4.87 -15.08 14.23
C GLY A 819 4.35 -15.54 15.58
N ASN A 820 4.85 -15.02 16.71
CA ASN A 820 4.44 -15.48 18.04
C ASN A 820 3.03 -15.01 18.38
N LYS A 821 2.10 -15.97 18.53
CA LYS A 821 0.67 -15.73 18.82
C LYS A 821 0.42 -15.31 20.27
N ASP A 822 1.30 -15.68 21.19
CA ASP A 822 1.15 -15.47 22.62
C ASP A 822 1.91 -14.24 23.13
N ALA A 823 2.48 -13.45 22.21
CA ALA A 823 3.19 -12.23 22.53
C ALA A 823 2.28 -11.16 23.17
N GLU A 824 2.74 -10.66 24.31
CA GLU A 824 2.21 -9.51 25.04
C GLU A 824 3.16 -8.32 24.88
N PHE A 825 2.67 -7.22 24.35
CA PHE A 825 3.43 -6.00 24.13
C PHE A 825 3.29 -5.07 25.32
N VAL A 826 4.45 -4.66 25.84
CA VAL A 826 4.63 -3.88 27.07
C VAL A 826 5.21 -2.51 26.77
#